data_AF-A0A818V4D3-F1
#
_entry.id   AF-A0A818V4D3-F1
#
_cell.length_a   1.000
_cell.length_b   1.000
_cell.length_c   1.000
_cell.angle_alpha   90.00
_cell.angle_beta   90.00
_cell.angle_gamma   90.00
#
_symmetry.space_group_name_H-M   'P 1'
#
loop_
_entity.id
_entity.type
_entity.pdbx_description
1 polymer ?
#
loop_
_entity_poly.entity_id
_entity_poly.type
_entity_poly.pdbx_seq_one_letter_code
_entity_poly.pdbx_strand_id
1 'polypeptide(L)'
;MSQISSVSLRCINYNNSLVAVYRGGLILETTTKPTKETALWTVEYGSPSWKLFNSASSVCLTFNTKSKLINSSQENGSTYKKSLEVKHDDCRLQFRLSLTAVGNKLSLELLAENEPSCKASAVFFVREGFDQTFREIGKDFFSIHPNTAKTIADLVGNYYDYVVIGSSFCSLAFIHRTLHNEPEAKIIVLERGLKYLPEHHQQCPPSSTPGEVESRPWTISNETIQNEFVKNVHGQIPLLGGRSTYWSGWSPTPSIKELDGWPEDLKTSLLETYFDLAHEFLGVIDANQMNIQENGNFLYDIFQNSLRTCLDSATSIESVEQVLHGSLAMGNNRFIKFSTPEMLLSKKNVSVIFDCTVEKILHDGKKATALQTSQGIPLPLNDSKLILAMSTLPATTLVLNSFKNTEFPQISHVGKRFTAHFVSSVVARVPRQYLSLAENAPEVELGAVYITGMKDKAQYHLQLSGVTYTQCKDSSSIHGICKKYSANSIPRECLDITQNFAVVSCSTLGELDYKNKSNQFNLIKNCQSLIDNGELKLCLNDQDNKLWDLMDSVTFKVMSKLSPTENSDALEYWHETDKTWRQDAPPREQIRKKFLVHDASTMWIGDSTDTEAPVDLDYHIQCVNNVYITGGALWPTGGSWNPVLTIVAMAMHLADSIYKNARC
;
A
#
# COMPACT_ATOMS: atom_id res chain seq x y z
N MET A 1 3.25 10.07 26.87
CA MET A 1 3.30 11.38 26.22
C MET A 1 2.31 11.36 25.06
N SER A 2 1.15 11.98 25.24
CA SER A 2 0.08 12.01 24.25
C SER A 2 0.40 13.04 23.16
N GLN A 3 0.64 12.61 21.93
CA GLN A 3 0.59 13.50 20.77
C GLN A 3 -0.86 13.98 20.61
N ILE A 4 -1.12 15.19 21.07
CA ILE A 4 -2.40 15.87 20.86
C ILE A 4 -2.29 16.57 19.51
N SER A 5 -3.10 16.13 18.55
CA SER A 5 -3.20 16.71 17.21
C SER A 5 -3.55 18.19 17.28
N SER A 6 -2.69 19.04 16.75
CA SER A 6 -2.94 20.46 16.59
C SER A 6 -3.99 20.69 15.49
N VAL A 7 -4.95 21.58 15.71
CA VAL A 7 -5.92 22.02 14.70
C VAL A 7 -5.51 23.43 14.29
N SER A 8 -5.15 23.61 13.02
CA SER A 8 -4.77 24.91 12.46
C SER A 8 -5.87 25.42 11.54
N LEU A 9 -6.28 26.68 11.71
CA LEU A 9 -7.28 27.34 10.86
C LEU A 9 -6.58 27.94 9.64
N ARG A 10 -6.59 27.25 8.49
CA ARG A 10 -5.79 27.65 7.30
C ARG A 10 -6.41 27.21 5.97
N CYS A 11 -7.46 27.87 5.48
CA CYS A 11 -7.63 28.23 4.07
C CYS A 11 -8.96 28.91 3.77
N ILE A 12 -8.91 29.92 2.88
CA ILE A 12 -10.06 30.40 2.10
C ILE A 12 -9.64 30.30 0.63
N ASN A 13 -10.49 29.71 -0.21
CA ASN A 13 -10.30 29.72 -1.66
C ASN A 13 -10.97 30.98 -2.22
N TYR A 14 -10.20 31.87 -2.84
CA TYR A 14 -10.70 33.10 -3.46
C TYR A 14 -10.08 33.24 -4.86
N ASN A 15 -10.91 33.25 -5.92
CA ASN A 15 -10.48 33.37 -7.32
C ASN A 15 -9.26 32.50 -7.69
N ASN A 16 -9.36 31.18 -7.45
CA ASN A 16 -8.28 30.21 -7.70
C ASN A 16 -6.96 30.47 -6.94
N SER A 17 -6.97 31.35 -5.94
CA SER A 17 -5.82 31.65 -5.06
C SER A 17 -6.08 31.19 -3.63
N LEU A 18 -5.03 30.66 -2.98
CA LEU A 18 -5.07 30.09 -1.64
C LEU A 18 -4.78 31.18 -0.59
N VAL A 19 -5.69 31.42 0.36
CA VAL A 19 -5.42 32.28 1.52
C VAL A 19 -4.93 31.44 2.69
N ALA A 20 -3.60 31.37 2.89
CA ALA A 20 -3.00 30.60 3.99
C ALA A 20 -2.65 31.51 5.18
N VAL A 21 -3.13 31.18 6.38
CA VAL A 21 -2.60 31.76 7.62
C VAL A 21 -1.20 31.16 7.81
N TYR A 22 -0.17 31.94 8.15
CA TYR A 22 1.19 31.43 8.39
C TYR A 22 1.79 32.06 9.65
N ARG A 23 2.45 31.24 10.48
CA ARG A 23 3.15 31.61 11.73
C ARG A 23 2.59 32.83 12.48
N GLY A 24 1.42 32.69 13.08
CA GLY A 24 0.89 33.71 14.01
C GLY A 24 0.30 34.96 13.34
N GLY A 25 -0.09 34.89 12.06
CA GLY A 25 -0.86 35.94 11.38
C GLY A 25 -1.63 35.43 10.15
N LEU A 26 -2.70 36.14 9.78
CA LEU A 26 -3.48 35.91 8.56
C LEU A 26 -2.72 36.52 7.37
N ILE A 27 -2.26 35.72 6.42
CA ILE A 27 -1.50 36.21 5.25
C ILE A 27 -2.34 35.97 3.99
N LEU A 28 -2.62 37.04 3.25
CA LEU A 28 -2.96 36.94 1.83
C LEU A 28 -1.63 36.81 1.07
N GLU A 29 -1.36 35.66 0.47
CA GLU A 29 -0.18 35.52 -0.37
C GLU A 29 -0.52 36.07 -1.77
N THR A 30 -0.30 37.36 -1.98
CA THR A 30 -0.21 37.94 -3.33
C THR A 30 1.21 37.74 -3.86
N THR A 31 1.38 37.83 -5.18
CA THR A 31 2.67 37.71 -5.89
C THR A 31 3.72 38.80 -5.53
N THR A 32 3.54 39.52 -4.42
CA THR A 32 4.43 40.60 -3.97
C THR A 32 4.77 40.46 -2.48
N LYS A 33 6.05 40.72 -2.14
CA LYS A 33 6.62 40.55 -0.79
C LYS A 33 5.77 41.23 0.31
N PRO A 34 5.58 40.58 1.49
CA PRO A 34 4.73 41.12 2.54
C PRO A 34 5.41 42.26 3.33
N THR A 35 4.63 43.30 3.66
CA THR A 35 4.99 44.34 4.65
C THR A 35 4.48 43.94 6.05
N LYS A 36 5.17 44.41 7.10
CA LYS A 36 5.03 43.98 8.51
C LYS A 36 3.68 44.28 9.21
N GLU A 37 2.72 44.94 8.57
CA GLU A 37 1.57 45.56 9.27
C GLU A 37 0.28 44.72 9.33
N THR A 38 0.24 43.49 8.79
CA THR A 38 -1.02 42.72 8.64
C THR A 38 -1.30 41.61 9.66
N ALA A 39 -0.55 41.50 10.76
CA ALA A 39 -0.81 40.50 11.80
C ALA A 39 -1.75 41.02 12.92
N LEU A 40 -3.07 40.84 12.75
CA LEU A 40 -4.10 41.26 13.72
C LEU A 40 -4.41 40.22 14.82
N TRP A 41 -4.02 38.95 14.67
CA TRP A 41 -4.25 37.89 15.66
C TRP A 41 -3.05 36.95 15.77
N THR A 42 -2.57 36.73 17.00
CA THR A 42 -1.40 35.92 17.37
C THR A 42 -1.85 34.69 18.16
N VAL A 43 -1.25 33.52 17.90
CA VAL A 43 -1.50 32.30 18.67
C VAL A 43 -0.34 32.06 19.62
N GLU A 44 -0.61 31.80 20.90
CA GLU A 44 0.38 31.48 21.93
C GLU A 44 0.06 30.11 22.56
N TYR A 45 1.03 29.19 22.55
CA TYR A 45 0.84 27.82 23.08
C TYR A 45 1.45 27.69 24.49
N GLY A 46 0.72 27.10 25.44
CA GLY A 46 1.23 26.81 26.78
C GLY A 46 0.44 25.73 27.50
N SER A 47 0.99 24.52 27.64
CA SER A 47 0.32 23.40 28.32
C SER A 47 -0.15 23.82 29.73
N PRO A 48 -1.44 23.67 30.07
CA PRO A 48 -2.47 22.79 29.48
C PRO A 48 -3.45 23.48 28.49
N SER A 49 -3.09 24.60 27.88
CA SER A 49 -3.98 25.42 27.03
C SER A 49 -3.26 26.06 25.83
N TRP A 50 -4.01 26.73 24.97
CA TRP A 50 -3.46 27.63 23.96
C TRP A 50 -4.35 28.87 23.85
N LYS A 51 -3.76 30.00 23.48
CA LYS A 51 -4.41 31.30 23.46
C LYS A 51 -4.42 31.88 22.05
N LEU A 52 -5.51 32.55 21.70
CA LEU A 52 -5.64 33.38 20.52
C LEU A 52 -5.77 34.83 20.98
N PHE A 53 -4.77 35.64 20.66
CA PHE A 53 -4.62 37.02 21.12
C PHE A 53 -4.79 38.00 19.95
N ASN A 54 -5.66 38.99 20.08
CA ASN A 54 -5.73 40.11 19.12
C ASN A 54 -4.91 41.30 19.65
N SER A 55 -3.86 41.67 18.94
CA SER A 55 -2.98 42.78 19.30
C SER A 55 -3.64 44.16 19.26
N ALA A 56 -4.69 44.33 18.45
CA ALA A 56 -5.42 45.59 18.30
C ALA A 56 -6.61 45.75 19.27
N SER A 57 -7.18 44.66 19.79
CA SER A 57 -8.35 44.71 20.69
C SER A 57 -8.12 44.11 22.08
N SER A 58 -6.89 43.67 22.40
CA SER A 58 -6.52 43.06 23.69
C SER A 58 -7.40 41.85 24.08
N VAL A 59 -8.04 41.22 23.09
CA VAL A 59 -8.90 40.05 23.30
C VAL A 59 -8.01 38.82 23.33
N CYS A 60 -8.15 38.02 24.39
CA CYS A 60 -7.47 36.75 24.57
C CYS A 60 -8.53 35.64 24.75
N LEU A 61 -8.59 34.73 23.79
CA LEU A 61 -9.41 33.52 23.87
C LEU A 61 -8.49 32.35 24.25
N THR A 62 -8.77 31.68 25.36
CA THR A 62 -8.00 30.54 25.83
C THR A 62 -8.78 29.26 25.58
N PHE A 63 -8.15 28.31 24.93
CA PHE A 63 -8.69 27.01 24.59
C PHE A 63 -7.91 25.92 25.32
N ASN A 64 -8.57 24.84 25.72
CA ASN A 64 -7.86 23.67 26.22
C ASN A 64 -7.21 22.88 25.07
N THR A 65 -6.48 21.82 25.43
CA THR A 65 -5.84 20.92 24.47
C THR A 65 -6.80 20.17 23.53
N LYS A 66 -8.12 20.15 23.82
CA LYS A 66 -9.17 19.63 22.93
C LYS A 66 -9.85 20.73 22.10
N SER A 67 -9.23 21.90 22.01
CA SER A 67 -9.74 23.09 21.31
C SER A 67 -11.12 23.58 21.81
N LYS A 68 -11.49 23.24 23.05
CA LYS A 68 -12.68 23.79 23.70
C LYS A 68 -12.31 25.13 24.32
N LEU A 69 -13.06 26.19 24.01
CA LEU A 69 -12.90 27.49 24.66
C LEU A 69 -13.14 27.33 26.17
N ILE A 70 -12.16 27.72 26.97
CA ILE A 70 -12.21 27.62 28.43
C ILE A 70 -12.17 28.99 29.11
N ASN A 71 -11.68 30.03 28.44
CA ASN A 71 -11.70 31.39 28.95
C ASN A 71 -11.72 32.42 27.80
N SER A 72 -12.39 33.55 27.99
CA SER A 72 -12.35 34.70 27.08
C SER A 72 -12.23 35.96 27.91
N SER A 73 -11.27 36.84 27.59
CA SER A 73 -11.00 38.06 28.35
C SER A 73 -12.00 39.20 28.15
N GLN A 74 -13.27 38.90 27.81
CA GLN A 74 -14.37 39.85 27.90
C GLN A 74 -15.52 39.25 28.69
N GLU A 75 -15.92 39.98 29.74
CA GLU A 75 -17.11 39.71 30.54
C GLU A 75 -18.38 39.77 29.67
N ASN A 76 -19.32 38.88 29.99
CA ASN A 76 -20.70 38.81 29.55
C ASN A 76 -20.98 38.16 28.18
N GLY A 77 -21.03 36.83 28.20
CA GLY A 77 -22.25 36.04 27.90
C GLY A 77 -23.00 36.26 26.59
N SER A 78 -22.47 37.00 25.62
CA SER A 78 -23.15 37.37 24.40
C SER A 78 -22.33 36.99 23.16
N THR A 79 -23.05 36.56 22.13
CA THR A 79 -22.56 36.15 20.81
C THR A 79 -21.48 37.12 20.30
N TYR A 80 -20.23 36.68 20.19
CA TYR A 80 -19.17 37.52 19.63
C TYR A 80 -19.34 37.56 18.11
N LYS A 81 -19.61 38.74 17.55
CA LYS A 81 -19.61 38.97 16.10
C LYS A 81 -18.66 40.13 15.80
N LYS A 82 -17.59 39.88 15.05
CA LYS A 82 -16.66 40.92 14.62
C LYS A 82 -16.46 40.87 13.11
N SER A 83 -16.69 42.00 12.45
CA SER A 83 -16.41 42.15 11.04
C SER A 83 -14.94 42.52 10.82
N LEU A 84 -14.31 41.92 9.82
CA LEU A 84 -12.94 42.18 9.36
C LEU A 84 -13.02 42.57 7.88
N GLU A 85 -12.33 43.64 7.49
CA GLU A 85 -12.20 44.02 6.09
C GLU A 85 -10.77 43.75 5.64
N VAL A 86 -10.62 43.08 4.51
CA VAL A 86 -9.33 42.75 3.91
C VAL A 86 -9.30 43.29 2.49
N LYS A 87 -8.25 44.06 2.16
CA LYS A 87 -8.10 44.72 0.86
C LYS A 87 -7.09 43.96 -0.01
N HIS A 88 -7.46 43.68 -1.27
CA HIS A 88 -6.62 43.05 -2.29
C HIS A 88 -6.79 43.81 -3.61
N ASP A 89 -5.76 44.51 -4.07
CA ASP A 89 -5.84 45.45 -5.20
C ASP A 89 -7.03 46.42 -5.04
N ASP A 90 -7.96 46.48 -6.01
CA ASP A 90 -9.18 47.29 -5.97
C ASP A 90 -10.36 46.59 -5.26
N CYS A 91 -10.20 45.34 -4.85
CA CYS A 91 -11.25 44.55 -4.19
C CYS A 91 -11.20 44.68 -2.65
N ARG A 92 -12.39 44.76 -2.05
CA ARG A 92 -12.59 44.76 -0.58
C ARG A 92 -13.42 43.54 -0.21
N LEU A 93 -12.87 42.70 0.67
CA LEU A 93 -13.55 41.52 1.21
C LEU A 93 -13.92 41.77 2.65
N GLN A 94 -15.20 41.64 2.98
CA GLN A 94 -15.68 41.72 4.36
C GLN A 94 -15.97 40.34 4.91
N PHE A 95 -15.34 39.99 6.02
CA PHE A 95 -15.56 38.75 6.77
C PHE A 95 -16.26 39.05 8.09
N ARG A 96 -17.03 38.11 8.62
CA ARG A 96 -17.61 38.12 9.95
C ARG A 96 -17.17 36.88 10.70
N LEU A 97 -16.40 37.10 11.75
CA LEU A 97 -16.11 36.05 12.72
C LEU A 97 -17.25 36.04 13.73
N SER A 98 -17.99 34.93 13.80
CA SER A 98 -19.07 34.71 14.77
C SER A 98 -18.75 33.54 15.69
N LEU A 99 -18.84 33.78 17.00
CA LEU A 99 -18.78 32.77 18.05
C LEU A 99 -20.14 32.72 18.75
N THR A 100 -20.87 31.61 18.60
CA THR A 100 -22.16 31.41 19.28
C THR A 100 -21.97 30.62 20.57
N ALA A 101 -22.49 31.15 21.68
CA ALA A 101 -22.45 30.51 22.99
C ALA A 101 -23.19 29.16 23.01
N VAL A 102 -24.19 28.99 22.14
CA VAL A 102 -24.87 27.71 21.93
C VAL A 102 -24.14 26.95 20.83
N GLY A 103 -23.34 25.96 21.22
CA GLY A 103 -22.67 25.02 20.33
C GLY A 103 -21.15 25.14 20.20
N ASN A 104 -20.50 26.14 20.84
CA ASN A 104 -19.04 26.30 20.86
C ASN A 104 -18.38 26.22 19.46
N LYS A 105 -19.07 26.70 18.41
CA LYS A 105 -18.53 26.77 17.05
C LYS A 105 -17.97 28.16 16.77
N LEU A 106 -16.72 28.21 16.33
CA LEU A 106 -16.14 29.39 15.68
C LEU A 106 -16.50 29.32 14.19
N SER A 107 -17.16 30.34 13.67
CA SER A 107 -17.53 30.44 12.25
C SER A 107 -16.95 31.73 11.66
N LEU A 108 -16.42 31.63 10.44
CA LEU A 108 -15.95 32.78 9.66
C LEU A 108 -16.80 32.82 8.38
N GLU A 109 -17.60 33.86 8.23
CA GLU A 109 -18.58 34.07 7.16
C GLU A 109 -18.11 35.22 6.25
N LEU A 110 -18.14 35.09 4.93
CA LEU A 110 -17.90 36.23 4.02
C LEU A 110 -19.22 37.00 3.83
N LEU A 111 -19.19 38.33 4.03
CA LEU A 111 -20.38 39.18 4.11
C LEU A 111 -20.76 39.90 2.82
N ALA A 112 -19.80 40.24 1.96
CA ALA A 112 -20.06 40.91 0.70
C ALA A 112 -18.85 40.86 -0.24
N GLU A 113 -19.14 40.78 -1.54
CA GLU A 113 -18.22 41.04 -2.66
C GLU A 113 -18.63 42.37 -3.29
N ASN A 114 -17.68 43.21 -3.69
CA ASN A 114 -17.98 44.39 -4.52
C ASN A 114 -18.11 44.04 -6.02
N GLU A 115 -17.94 42.78 -6.42
CA GLU A 115 -18.16 42.31 -7.80
C GLU A 115 -19.02 41.04 -7.85
N PRO A 116 -20.13 41.01 -8.62
CA PRO A 116 -21.10 39.91 -8.64
C PRO A 116 -20.66 38.63 -9.37
N SER A 117 -19.40 38.52 -9.82
CA SER A 117 -18.87 37.34 -10.52
C SER A 117 -18.05 36.39 -9.65
N CYS A 118 -17.85 36.69 -8.36
CA CYS A 118 -17.02 35.86 -7.48
C CYS A 118 -17.90 34.87 -6.66
N LYS A 119 -17.32 33.73 -6.27
CA LYS A 119 -17.95 32.72 -5.41
C LYS A 119 -16.94 32.32 -4.34
N ALA A 120 -17.22 32.64 -3.08
CA ALA A 120 -16.45 32.14 -1.95
C ALA A 120 -17.04 30.85 -1.37
N SER A 121 -16.19 29.84 -1.15
CA SER A 121 -16.55 28.59 -0.48
C SER A 121 -16.20 28.63 1.02
N ALA A 122 -16.76 27.69 1.78
CA ALA A 122 -16.63 27.61 3.24
C ALA A 122 -15.17 27.56 3.75
N VAL A 123 -14.97 28.02 5.00
CA VAL A 123 -13.68 28.05 5.70
C VAL A 123 -13.42 26.69 6.35
N PHE A 124 -12.25 26.09 6.08
CA PHE A 124 -11.91 24.76 6.59
C PHE A 124 -10.73 24.78 7.57
N PHE A 125 -10.74 23.80 8.48
CA PHE A 125 -9.63 23.49 9.37
C PHE A 125 -8.72 22.46 8.68
N VAL A 126 -7.43 22.76 8.58
CA VAL A 126 -6.44 21.89 7.95
C VAL A 126 -5.55 21.29 9.04
N ARG A 127 -5.32 19.98 9.00
CA ARG A 127 -4.45 19.28 9.95
C ARG A 127 -2.99 19.61 9.66
N GLU A 128 -2.14 19.66 10.68
CA GLU A 128 -0.70 19.93 10.54
C GLU A 128 0.02 18.97 9.57
N GLY A 129 -0.45 17.73 9.44
CA GLY A 129 0.04 16.75 8.46
C GLY A 129 -0.16 17.17 7.01
N PHE A 130 -1.33 17.74 6.67
CA PHE A 130 -1.59 18.24 5.32
C PHE A 130 -0.70 19.45 4.98
N ASP A 131 -0.41 20.33 5.95
CA ASP A 131 0.56 21.44 5.77
C ASP A 131 1.98 20.92 5.49
N GLN A 132 2.38 19.79 6.08
CA GLN A 132 3.65 19.14 5.78
C GLN A 132 3.63 18.51 4.38
N THR A 133 2.52 17.89 3.99
CA THR A 133 2.28 17.34 2.65
C THR A 133 2.39 18.42 1.57
N PHE A 134 1.69 19.53 1.76
CA PHE A 134 1.71 20.65 0.84
C PHE A 134 3.13 21.25 0.71
N ARG A 135 3.91 21.22 1.80
CA ARG A 135 5.34 21.61 1.79
C ARG A 135 6.23 20.59 1.08
N GLU A 136 5.98 19.30 1.23
CA GLU A 136 6.79 18.21 0.68
C GLU A 136 6.49 17.95 -0.80
N ILE A 137 5.22 17.98 -1.22
CA ILE A 137 4.79 17.72 -2.59
C ILE A 137 4.88 18.98 -3.47
N GLY A 138 4.86 20.17 -2.87
CA GLY A 138 5.07 21.46 -3.55
C GLY A 138 3.80 22.06 -4.17
N LYS A 139 3.83 23.37 -4.40
CA LYS A 139 2.67 24.15 -4.91
C LYS A 139 2.22 23.70 -6.30
N ASP A 140 3.15 23.21 -7.13
CA ASP A 140 2.87 22.80 -8.51
C ASP A 140 2.17 21.44 -8.62
N PHE A 141 2.14 20.64 -7.56
CA PHE A 141 1.49 19.33 -7.61
C PHE A 141 -0.01 19.43 -7.91
N PHE A 142 -0.72 20.34 -7.25
CA PHE A 142 -2.16 20.51 -7.46
C PHE A 142 -2.49 21.16 -8.80
N SER A 143 -1.55 21.89 -9.41
CA SER A 143 -1.73 22.41 -10.78
C SER A 143 -1.49 21.33 -11.82
N ILE A 144 -0.56 20.40 -11.57
CA ILE A 144 -0.28 19.24 -12.43
C ILE A 144 -1.37 18.16 -12.30
N HIS A 145 -1.91 17.97 -11.10
CA HIS A 145 -2.93 16.96 -10.78
C HIS A 145 -4.24 17.61 -10.29
N PRO A 146 -5.00 18.27 -11.18
CA PRO A 146 -6.20 19.03 -10.82
C PRO A 146 -7.33 18.17 -10.25
N ASN A 147 -7.30 16.85 -10.44
CA ASN A 147 -8.30 15.93 -9.88
C ASN A 147 -7.98 15.52 -8.43
N THR A 148 -6.91 16.05 -7.85
CA THR A 148 -6.62 15.82 -6.43
C THR A 148 -7.49 16.76 -5.59
N ALA A 149 -8.42 16.18 -4.81
CA ALA A 149 -9.19 16.90 -3.82
C ALA A 149 -8.33 17.22 -2.59
N LYS A 150 -8.55 18.40 -2.00
CA LYS A 150 -7.77 18.85 -0.84
C LYS A 150 -8.38 18.32 0.45
N THR A 151 -9.71 18.30 0.53
CA THR A 151 -10.45 17.84 1.71
C THR A 151 -11.73 17.10 1.32
N ILE A 152 -12.29 16.31 2.25
CA ILE A 152 -13.60 15.68 2.08
C ILE A 152 -14.68 16.71 1.75
N ALA A 153 -14.57 17.93 2.26
CA ALA A 153 -15.54 18.98 1.99
C ALA A 153 -15.59 19.41 0.51
N ASP A 154 -14.50 19.27 -0.24
CA ASP A 154 -14.49 19.51 -1.69
C ASP A 154 -15.31 18.45 -2.44
N LEU A 155 -15.51 17.28 -1.83
CA LEU A 155 -16.26 16.15 -2.37
C LEU A 155 -17.73 16.18 -1.96
N VAL A 156 -18.05 16.74 -0.79
CA VAL A 156 -19.42 16.80 -0.27
C VAL A 156 -20.31 17.64 -1.19
N GLY A 157 -21.44 17.07 -1.59
CA GLY A 157 -22.40 17.69 -2.51
C GLY A 157 -22.21 17.29 -3.98
N ASN A 158 -21.10 16.62 -4.31
CA ASN A 158 -20.91 15.99 -5.61
C ASN A 158 -21.51 14.58 -5.63
N TYR A 159 -21.92 14.13 -6.81
CA TYR A 159 -22.36 12.76 -7.06
C TYR A 159 -21.20 11.92 -7.59
N TYR A 160 -21.06 10.71 -7.05
CA TYR A 160 -20.08 9.71 -7.47
C TYR A 160 -20.79 8.36 -7.64
N ASP A 161 -20.34 7.58 -8.62
CA ASP A 161 -20.83 6.22 -8.86
C ASP A 161 -20.11 5.23 -7.94
N TYR A 162 -18.82 5.50 -7.70
CA TYR A 162 -17.92 4.61 -6.95
C TYR A 162 -17.09 5.38 -5.92
N VAL A 163 -17.01 4.81 -4.71
CA VAL A 163 -16.08 5.24 -3.67
C VAL A 163 -15.09 4.12 -3.40
N VAL A 164 -13.82 4.35 -3.64
CA VAL A 164 -12.75 3.36 -3.46
C VAL A 164 -11.88 3.77 -2.28
N ILE A 165 -11.64 2.85 -1.33
CA ILE A 165 -10.72 3.11 -0.22
C ILE A 165 -9.39 2.38 -0.46
N GLY A 166 -8.29 3.14 -0.48
CA GLY A 166 -6.95 2.68 -0.85
C GLY A 166 -6.61 2.97 -2.31
N SER A 167 -5.32 3.19 -2.59
CA SER A 167 -4.82 3.61 -3.92
C SER A 167 -3.85 2.62 -4.58
N SER A 168 -3.71 1.41 -4.04
CA SER A 168 -2.78 0.37 -4.53
C SER A 168 -3.32 -0.37 -5.77
N PHE A 169 -2.70 -1.50 -6.13
CA PHE A 169 -3.00 -2.32 -7.31
C PHE A 169 -4.50 -2.56 -7.54
N CYS A 170 -5.22 -3.03 -6.52
CA CYS A 170 -6.64 -3.36 -6.64
C CYS A 170 -7.49 -2.14 -7.01
N SER A 171 -7.16 -0.97 -6.44
CA SER A 171 -7.86 0.28 -6.71
C SER A 171 -7.70 0.69 -8.17
N LEU A 172 -6.45 0.74 -8.65
CA LEU A 172 -6.19 1.12 -10.03
C LEU A 172 -6.74 0.10 -11.04
N ALA A 173 -6.64 -1.20 -10.76
CA ALA A 173 -7.17 -2.25 -11.63
C ALA A 173 -8.69 -2.20 -11.74
N PHE A 174 -9.39 -2.05 -10.60
CA PHE A 174 -10.83 -1.82 -10.56
C PHE A 174 -11.22 -0.58 -11.36
N ILE A 175 -10.59 0.57 -11.07
CA ILE A 175 -10.87 1.85 -11.74
C ILE A 175 -10.63 1.75 -13.24
N HIS A 176 -9.53 1.13 -13.66
CA HIS A 176 -9.21 0.96 -15.06
C HIS A 176 -10.29 0.16 -15.78
N ARG A 177 -10.71 -0.97 -15.21
CA ARG A 177 -11.73 -1.82 -15.83
C ARG A 177 -13.12 -1.18 -15.77
N THR A 178 -13.48 -0.51 -14.69
CA THR A 178 -14.72 0.27 -14.57
C THR A 178 -14.78 1.36 -15.64
N LEU A 179 -13.74 2.17 -15.82
CA LEU A 179 -13.72 3.22 -16.84
C LEU A 179 -13.65 2.68 -18.28
N HIS A 180 -13.22 1.43 -18.47
CA HIS A 180 -13.35 0.76 -19.76
C HIS A 180 -14.83 0.44 -20.09
N ASN A 181 -15.58 -0.04 -19.10
CA ASN A 181 -17.00 -0.40 -19.26
C ASN A 181 -17.94 0.83 -19.20
N GLU A 182 -17.60 1.79 -18.35
CA GLU A 182 -18.37 2.99 -18.02
C GLU A 182 -17.45 4.23 -18.07
N PRO A 183 -17.12 4.76 -19.27
CA PRO A 183 -16.15 5.85 -19.43
C PRO A 183 -16.49 7.14 -18.65
N GLU A 184 -17.77 7.38 -18.41
CA GLU A 184 -18.29 8.56 -17.71
C GLU A 184 -18.43 8.37 -16.20
N ALA A 185 -18.09 7.18 -15.66
CA ALA A 185 -18.22 6.91 -14.22
C ALA A 185 -17.34 7.86 -13.40
N LYS A 186 -17.94 8.47 -12.37
CA LYS A 186 -17.27 9.37 -11.43
C LYS A 186 -16.82 8.60 -10.21
N ILE A 187 -15.52 8.64 -9.94
CA ILE A 187 -14.91 7.82 -8.89
C ILE A 187 -14.16 8.70 -7.90
N ILE A 188 -14.27 8.40 -6.61
CA ILE A 188 -13.36 8.96 -5.58
C ILE A 188 -12.48 7.88 -5.00
N VAL A 189 -11.21 8.23 -4.74
CA VAL A 189 -10.22 7.38 -4.07
C VAL A 189 -9.78 8.03 -2.77
N LEU A 190 -10.01 7.34 -1.65
CA LEU A 190 -9.63 7.78 -0.32
C LEU A 190 -8.30 7.09 0.09
N GLU A 191 -7.22 7.86 0.23
CA GLU A 191 -5.91 7.36 0.63
C GLU A 191 -5.52 7.89 2.02
N ARG A 192 -5.16 6.99 2.93
CA ARG A 192 -4.69 7.33 4.28
C ARG A 192 -3.30 7.95 4.28
N GLY A 193 -2.52 7.61 3.26
CA GLY A 193 -1.15 8.04 3.08
C GLY A 193 -1.05 9.54 2.85
N LEU A 194 0.02 10.09 3.41
CA LEU A 194 0.31 11.52 3.38
C LEU A 194 1.34 11.87 2.31
N LYS A 195 2.12 10.88 1.85
CA LYS A 195 3.28 11.07 1.00
C LYS A 195 3.05 10.44 -0.37
N TYR A 196 3.76 10.98 -1.35
CA TYR A 196 3.70 10.61 -2.75
C TYR A 196 5.10 10.32 -3.28
N LEU A 197 5.20 9.26 -4.08
CA LEU A 197 6.31 9.02 -4.99
C LEU A 197 5.72 8.99 -6.40
N PRO A 198 6.29 9.72 -7.37
CA PRO A 198 5.78 9.70 -8.75
C PRO A 198 5.92 8.33 -9.39
N GLU A 199 6.97 7.59 -8.99
CA GLU A 199 7.30 6.28 -9.53
C GLU A 199 7.68 5.31 -8.41
N HIS A 200 8.03 4.08 -8.79
CA HIS A 200 8.63 3.10 -7.90
C HIS A 200 9.88 3.67 -7.22
N HIS A 201 10.06 3.43 -5.92
CA HIS A 201 11.17 4.01 -5.13
C HIS A 201 12.57 3.69 -5.70
N GLN A 202 12.70 2.59 -6.43
CA GLN A 202 13.96 2.17 -7.06
C GLN A 202 14.39 3.08 -8.23
N GLN A 203 13.48 3.91 -8.77
CA GLN A 203 13.80 4.95 -9.74
C GLN A 203 14.04 6.31 -9.08
N CYS A 204 13.66 6.47 -7.82
CA CYS A 204 13.84 7.72 -7.11
C CYS A 204 15.31 7.87 -6.66
N PRO A 205 15.85 9.11 -6.66
CA PRO A 205 17.13 9.38 -6.02
C PRO A 205 17.11 8.88 -4.56
N PRO A 206 18.22 8.34 -4.03
CA PRO A 206 18.27 7.86 -2.64
C PRO A 206 17.85 8.91 -1.61
N SER A 207 18.15 10.19 -1.87
CA SER A 207 17.74 11.33 -1.04
C SER A 207 16.23 11.59 -1.01
N SER A 208 15.52 11.13 -2.03
CA SER A 208 14.08 11.33 -2.21
C SER A 208 13.24 10.12 -1.78
N THR A 209 13.89 9.01 -1.45
CA THR A 209 13.21 7.80 -0.98
C THR A 209 12.95 7.92 0.53
N PRO A 210 11.69 7.94 1.00
CA PRO A 210 11.43 7.89 2.43
C PRO A 210 11.97 6.58 3.01
N GLY A 211 12.56 6.66 4.22
CA GLY A 211 13.25 5.56 4.91
C GLY A 211 12.33 4.40 5.31
N GLU A 212 12.22 4.07 6.59
CA GLU A 212 11.24 3.07 7.03
C GLU A 212 9.82 3.62 6.84
N VAL A 213 9.09 3.07 5.86
CA VAL A 213 7.74 3.53 5.48
C VAL A 213 6.63 2.59 5.96
N GLU A 214 6.98 1.42 6.48
CA GLU A 214 5.98 0.45 6.92
C GLU A 214 5.26 0.90 8.21
N SER A 215 3.94 0.73 8.21
CA SER A 215 3.07 0.95 9.36
C SER A 215 2.31 -0.33 9.69
N ARG A 216 2.22 -0.68 10.97
CA ARG A 216 1.50 -1.86 11.45
C ARG A 216 0.37 -1.39 12.37
N PRO A 217 -0.78 -0.96 11.82
CA PRO A 217 -1.93 -0.54 12.62
C PRO A 217 -2.65 -1.74 13.24
N TRP A 218 -1.91 -2.57 13.98
CA TRP A 218 -2.39 -3.71 14.74
C TRP A 218 -1.34 -4.06 15.79
N THR A 219 -1.78 -4.77 16.83
CA THR A 219 -0.89 -5.39 17.81
C THR A 219 -0.70 -6.87 17.49
N ILE A 220 0.30 -7.46 18.14
CA ILE A 220 0.59 -8.88 18.07
C ILE A 220 0.23 -9.52 19.42
N SER A 221 -0.40 -10.69 19.38
CA SER A 221 -0.78 -11.42 20.59
C SER A 221 0.44 -11.93 21.37
N ASN A 222 0.27 -12.19 22.68
CA ASN A 222 1.34 -12.75 23.52
C ASN A 222 1.84 -14.10 23.02
N GLU A 223 0.95 -14.97 22.54
CA GLU A 223 1.32 -16.28 22.00
C GLU A 223 2.19 -16.14 20.75
N THR A 224 1.88 -15.16 19.90
CA THR A 224 2.69 -14.88 18.70
C THR A 224 4.09 -14.38 19.07
N ILE A 225 4.21 -13.54 20.12
CA ILE A 225 5.50 -13.07 20.63
C ILE A 225 6.37 -14.25 21.09
N GLN A 226 5.74 -15.29 21.65
CA GLN A 226 6.39 -16.50 22.16
C GLN A 226 6.79 -17.51 21.08
N ASN A 227 6.28 -17.40 19.85
CA ASN A 227 6.72 -18.25 18.73
C ASN A 227 8.24 -18.15 18.54
N GLU A 228 8.91 -19.22 18.12
CA GLU A 228 10.36 -19.20 17.89
C GLU A 228 10.77 -18.24 16.76
N PHE A 229 10.19 -18.42 15.57
CA PHE A 229 10.57 -17.70 14.35
C PHE A 229 9.61 -16.57 13.97
N VAL A 230 8.32 -16.86 13.80
CA VAL A 230 7.34 -15.91 13.27
C VAL A 230 6.90 -14.91 14.32
N LYS A 231 7.25 -13.63 14.11
CA LYS A 231 6.98 -12.54 15.06
C LYS A 231 5.92 -11.57 14.60
N ASN A 232 5.74 -11.39 13.28
CA ASN A 232 4.77 -10.46 12.72
C ASN A 232 4.59 -10.71 11.21
N VAL A 233 3.82 -9.86 10.56
CA VAL A 233 3.70 -9.71 9.10
C VAL A 233 4.35 -8.37 8.70
N HIS A 234 4.82 -8.27 7.46
CA HIS A 234 5.22 -7.01 6.86
C HIS A 234 4.09 -5.96 6.93
N GLY A 235 4.47 -4.71 7.22
CA GLY A 235 3.53 -3.62 7.42
C GLY A 235 2.90 -3.10 6.13
N GLN A 236 2.00 -2.15 6.29
CA GLN A 236 1.36 -1.38 5.23
C GLN A 236 2.20 -0.17 4.89
N ILE A 237 2.22 0.20 3.62
CA ILE A 237 2.95 1.40 3.15
C ILE A 237 1.91 2.51 2.97
N PRO A 238 1.81 3.49 3.88
CA PRO A 238 0.82 4.56 3.83
C PRO A 238 1.32 5.69 2.91
N LEU A 239 1.54 5.36 1.65
CA LEU A 239 1.86 6.27 0.56
C LEU A 239 0.77 6.15 -0.50
N LEU A 240 0.60 7.17 -1.34
CA LEU A 240 -0.14 6.98 -2.57
C LEU A 240 0.48 5.82 -3.36
N GLY A 241 -0.38 4.90 -3.78
CA GLY A 241 -0.02 3.65 -4.44
C GLY A 241 0.37 2.50 -3.51
N GLY A 242 0.48 2.73 -2.21
CA GLY A 242 0.75 1.70 -1.22
C GLY A 242 1.98 0.85 -1.56
N ARG A 243 1.85 -0.48 -1.40
CA ARG A 243 2.94 -1.44 -1.67
C ARG A 243 3.44 -1.43 -3.12
N SER A 244 2.68 -0.89 -4.08
CA SER A 244 3.14 -0.77 -5.47
C SER A 244 4.36 0.14 -5.64
N THR A 245 4.69 0.94 -4.64
CA THR A 245 5.88 1.81 -4.67
C THR A 245 7.15 1.12 -4.15
N TYR A 246 7.06 -0.04 -3.49
CA TYR A 246 8.20 -0.74 -2.85
C TYR A 246 8.36 -2.23 -3.15
N TRP A 247 7.42 -2.85 -3.84
CA TRP A 247 7.44 -4.28 -4.14
C TRP A 247 8.59 -4.71 -5.09
N SER A 248 8.76 -6.02 -5.23
CA SER A 248 9.84 -6.62 -6.02
C SER A 248 9.48 -6.87 -7.50
N GLY A 249 8.20 -6.80 -7.87
CA GLY A 249 7.73 -6.94 -9.26
C GLY A 249 7.27 -8.36 -9.65
N TRP A 250 7.56 -9.40 -8.85
CA TRP A 250 7.19 -10.79 -9.16
C TRP A 250 5.68 -10.95 -9.36
N SER A 251 5.29 -11.45 -10.53
CA SER A 251 3.90 -11.57 -10.97
C SER A 251 3.66 -12.89 -11.73
N PRO A 252 3.86 -14.06 -11.09
CA PRO A 252 3.60 -15.36 -11.69
C PRO A 252 2.09 -15.60 -11.89
N THR A 253 1.75 -16.42 -12.88
CA THR A 253 0.38 -16.90 -13.10
C THR A 253 0.17 -18.23 -12.38
N PRO A 254 -0.77 -18.32 -11.42
CA PRO A 254 -1.09 -19.58 -10.76
C PRO A 254 -1.68 -20.59 -11.74
N SER A 255 -1.28 -21.85 -11.61
CA SER A 255 -1.88 -22.97 -12.33
C SER A 255 -3.24 -23.38 -11.73
N ILE A 256 -4.00 -24.19 -12.47
CA ILE A 256 -5.27 -24.75 -11.99
C ILE A 256 -5.12 -25.57 -10.70
N LYS A 257 -3.99 -26.26 -10.52
CA LYS A 257 -3.70 -27.04 -9.31
C LYS A 257 -3.44 -26.13 -8.11
N GLU A 258 -2.76 -25.01 -8.36
CA GLU A 258 -2.40 -24.04 -7.33
C GLU A 258 -3.65 -23.33 -6.79
N LEU A 259 -4.68 -23.13 -7.62
CA LEU A 259 -6.00 -22.60 -7.26
C LEU A 259 -6.97 -23.64 -6.64
N ASP A 260 -6.47 -24.78 -6.14
CA ASP A 260 -7.32 -25.76 -5.43
C ASP A 260 -8.04 -25.11 -4.23
N GLY A 261 -9.34 -25.40 -4.09
CA GLY A 261 -10.20 -24.81 -3.05
C GLY A 261 -10.81 -23.45 -3.38
N TRP A 262 -10.54 -22.85 -4.54
CA TRP A 262 -11.25 -21.67 -5.01
C TRP A 262 -12.59 -22.03 -5.67
N PRO A 263 -13.65 -21.20 -5.54
CA PRO A 263 -14.93 -21.43 -6.22
C PRO A 263 -14.75 -21.62 -7.73
N GLU A 264 -15.39 -22.64 -8.30
CA GLU A 264 -15.14 -23.07 -9.69
C GLU A 264 -15.43 -21.98 -10.72
N ASP A 265 -16.54 -21.25 -10.59
CA ASP A 265 -16.92 -20.19 -11.53
C ASP A 265 -15.90 -19.04 -11.53
N LEU A 266 -15.43 -18.65 -10.35
CA LEU A 266 -14.40 -17.62 -10.19
C LEU A 266 -13.07 -18.11 -10.76
N LYS A 267 -12.63 -19.32 -10.39
CA LYS A 267 -11.39 -19.94 -10.87
C LYS A 267 -11.37 -20.02 -12.40
N THR A 268 -12.45 -20.48 -13.01
CA THR A 268 -12.60 -20.58 -14.46
C THR A 268 -12.48 -19.20 -15.11
N SER A 269 -13.22 -18.22 -14.60
CA SER A 269 -13.17 -16.84 -15.11
C SER A 269 -11.77 -16.23 -15.03
N LEU A 270 -11.06 -16.45 -13.92
CA LEU A 270 -9.69 -15.96 -13.74
C LEU A 270 -8.73 -16.57 -14.78
N LEU A 271 -8.78 -17.90 -14.96
CA LEU A 271 -7.92 -18.64 -15.89
C LEU A 271 -8.20 -18.32 -17.36
N GLU A 272 -9.48 -18.18 -17.74
CA GLU A 272 -9.86 -17.99 -19.15
C GLU A 272 -9.78 -16.54 -19.63
N THR A 273 -9.71 -15.56 -18.72
CA THR A 273 -9.82 -14.15 -19.11
C THR A 273 -8.97 -13.21 -18.25
N TYR A 274 -9.16 -13.22 -16.92
CA TYR A 274 -8.66 -12.10 -16.12
C TYR A 274 -7.16 -12.16 -15.83
N PHE A 275 -6.51 -13.32 -15.86
CA PHE A 275 -5.05 -13.37 -15.79
C PHE A 275 -4.39 -12.73 -17.02
N ASP A 276 -4.92 -12.96 -18.22
CA ASP A 276 -4.41 -12.33 -19.44
C ASP A 276 -4.58 -10.80 -19.40
N LEU A 277 -5.75 -10.32 -18.98
CA LEU A 277 -6.01 -8.89 -18.79
C LEU A 277 -5.08 -8.27 -17.74
N ALA A 278 -4.86 -8.97 -16.62
CA ALA A 278 -3.94 -8.52 -15.58
C ALA A 278 -2.48 -8.49 -16.06
N HIS A 279 -2.07 -9.47 -16.86
CA HIS A 279 -0.75 -9.57 -17.45
C HIS A 279 -0.47 -8.38 -18.38
N GLU A 280 -1.41 -8.07 -19.27
CA GLU A 280 -1.34 -6.91 -20.16
C GLU A 280 -1.26 -5.60 -19.36
N PHE A 281 -2.17 -5.43 -18.39
CA PHE A 281 -2.25 -4.20 -17.60
C PHE A 281 -1.01 -3.91 -16.75
N LEU A 282 -0.41 -4.95 -16.15
CA LEU A 282 0.79 -4.82 -15.33
C LEU A 282 2.07 -4.73 -16.18
N GLY A 283 1.99 -5.00 -17.49
CA GLY A 283 3.16 -5.13 -18.36
C GLY A 283 4.08 -6.24 -17.86
N VAL A 284 3.51 -7.41 -17.55
CA VAL A 284 4.29 -8.57 -17.11
C VAL A 284 5.14 -9.06 -18.28
N ILE A 285 6.40 -9.36 -17.99
CA ILE A 285 7.35 -9.90 -18.95
C ILE A 285 8.25 -10.91 -18.25
N ASP A 286 8.51 -12.02 -18.94
CA ASP A 286 9.44 -13.02 -18.47
C ASP A 286 10.88 -12.53 -18.62
N ALA A 287 11.73 -12.92 -17.66
CA ALA A 287 13.11 -12.45 -17.61
C ALA A 287 13.90 -12.68 -18.91
N ASN A 288 13.68 -13.80 -19.61
CA ASN A 288 14.35 -14.09 -20.89
C ASN A 288 13.84 -13.25 -22.08
N GLN A 289 12.75 -12.52 -21.91
CA GLN A 289 12.18 -11.61 -22.91
C GLN A 289 12.50 -10.15 -22.61
N MET A 290 13.15 -9.86 -21.48
CA MET A 290 13.47 -8.50 -21.06
C MET A 290 14.54 -7.87 -21.93
N ASN A 291 14.14 -6.87 -22.70
CA ASN A 291 15.03 -6.12 -23.58
C ASN A 291 15.69 -4.91 -22.89
N ILE A 292 16.17 -5.08 -21.65
CA ILE A 292 16.75 -4.00 -20.84
C ILE A 292 18.24 -3.89 -21.12
N GLN A 293 18.71 -2.71 -21.48
CA GLN A 293 20.13 -2.44 -21.74
C GLN A 293 20.73 -1.48 -20.71
N GLU A 294 21.96 -1.74 -20.29
CA GLU A 294 22.81 -0.80 -19.57
C GLU A 294 24.17 -0.76 -20.28
N ASN A 295 24.70 0.44 -20.54
CA ASN A 295 25.93 0.65 -21.32
C ASN A 295 25.99 -0.09 -22.68
N GLY A 296 24.84 -0.27 -23.33
CA GLY A 296 24.72 -0.94 -24.64
C GLY A 296 24.69 -2.47 -24.59
N ASN A 297 24.71 -3.09 -23.41
CA ASN A 297 24.60 -4.54 -23.24
C ASN A 297 23.26 -4.94 -22.64
N PHE A 298 22.71 -6.07 -23.07
CA PHE A 298 21.50 -6.64 -22.49
C PHE A 298 21.77 -7.18 -21.09
N LEU A 299 20.91 -6.83 -20.14
CA LEU A 299 21.02 -7.32 -18.77
C LEU A 299 20.57 -8.79 -18.65
N TYR A 300 19.53 -9.20 -19.38
CA TYR A 300 18.94 -10.54 -19.25
C TYR A 300 19.16 -11.37 -20.52
N ASP A 301 20.40 -11.82 -20.74
CA ASP A 301 20.77 -12.58 -21.94
C ASP A 301 21.52 -13.88 -21.59
N ILE A 302 22.85 -13.88 -21.67
CA ILE A 302 23.69 -15.07 -21.55
C ILE A 302 23.55 -15.67 -20.16
N PHE A 303 23.69 -14.83 -19.12
CA PHE A 303 23.56 -15.30 -17.74
C PHE A 303 22.13 -15.77 -17.41
N GLN A 304 21.09 -15.10 -17.90
CA GLN A 304 19.70 -15.53 -17.72
C GLN A 304 19.46 -16.93 -18.30
N ASN A 305 19.96 -17.19 -19.51
CA ASN A 305 19.80 -18.48 -20.19
C ASN A 305 20.61 -19.59 -19.53
N SER A 306 21.85 -19.27 -19.12
CA SER A 306 22.71 -20.18 -18.36
C SER A 306 22.08 -20.57 -17.02
N LEU A 307 21.64 -19.59 -16.23
CA LEU A 307 20.99 -19.80 -14.94
C LEU A 307 19.77 -20.71 -15.08
N ARG A 308 18.93 -20.46 -16.10
CA ARG A 308 17.78 -21.31 -16.41
C ARG A 308 18.21 -22.75 -16.73
N THR A 309 19.20 -22.91 -17.60
CA THR A 309 19.68 -24.23 -18.05
C THR A 309 20.19 -25.09 -16.89
N CYS A 310 20.98 -24.50 -15.96
CA CYS A 310 21.44 -25.21 -14.77
C CYS A 310 20.26 -25.69 -13.91
N LEU A 311 19.25 -24.82 -13.74
CA LEU A 311 18.13 -25.05 -12.85
C LEU A 311 17.03 -25.96 -13.43
N ASP A 312 16.99 -26.21 -14.75
CA ASP A 312 16.01 -27.14 -15.35
C ASP A 312 16.10 -28.56 -14.73
N SER A 313 17.30 -28.96 -14.31
CA SER A 313 17.55 -30.22 -13.61
C SER A 313 16.93 -30.29 -12.20
N ALA A 314 16.44 -29.18 -11.64
CA ALA A 314 15.74 -29.15 -10.36
C ALA A 314 14.41 -29.93 -10.38
N THR A 315 13.83 -30.16 -11.56
CA THR A 315 12.66 -31.03 -11.75
C THR A 315 12.89 -32.49 -11.33
N SER A 316 14.15 -32.91 -11.13
CA SER A 316 14.47 -34.22 -10.56
C SER A 316 14.20 -34.32 -9.04
N ILE A 317 13.89 -33.21 -8.38
CA ILE A 317 13.60 -33.16 -6.95
C ILE A 317 12.11 -33.48 -6.76
N GLU A 318 11.79 -34.51 -5.97
CA GLU A 318 10.44 -35.11 -5.81
C GLU A 318 9.28 -34.10 -5.67
N SER A 319 9.48 -32.98 -4.99
CA SER A 319 8.44 -31.97 -4.70
C SER A 319 8.47 -30.74 -5.61
N VAL A 320 9.35 -30.68 -6.61
CA VAL A 320 9.42 -29.58 -7.59
C VAL A 320 8.50 -29.91 -8.76
N GLU A 321 7.59 -29.01 -9.09
CA GLU A 321 6.64 -29.21 -10.19
C GLU A 321 7.18 -28.61 -11.49
N GLN A 322 7.66 -27.35 -11.47
CA GLN A 322 8.09 -26.65 -12.68
C GLN A 322 9.24 -25.68 -12.42
N VAL A 323 10.04 -25.43 -13.46
CA VAL A 323 11.08 -24.39 -13.52
C VAL A 323 10.68 -23.43 -14.64
N LEU A 324 10.49 -22.16 -14.29
CA LEU A 324 9.99 -21.10 -15.16
C LEU A 324 10.97 -19.92 -15.19
N HIS A 325 10.90 -19.11 -16.25
CA HIS A 325 11.54 -17.79 -16.21
C HIS A 325 10.82 -16.91 -15.17
N GLY A 326 11.55 -15.98 -14.56
CA GLY A 326 10.92 -15.06 -13.61
C GLY A 326 10.02 -14.05 -14.31
N SER A 327 8.71 -14.12 -14.08
CA SER A 327 7.73 -13.15 -14.60
C SER A 327 7.67 -11.91 -13.70
N LEU A 328 7.93 -10.74 -14.27
CA LEU A 328 8.04 -9.47 -13.55
C LEU A 328 7.16 -8.40 -14.19
N ALA A 329 6.43 -7.64 -13.37
CA ALA A 329 5.60 -6.51 -13.82
C ALA A 329 6.44 -5.25 -14.01
N MET A 330 6.65 -4.88 -15.28
CA MET A 330 7.54 -3.78 -15.69
C MET A 330 6.79 -2.58 -16.29
N GLY A 331 5.45 -2.56 -16.14
CA GLY A 331 4.60 -1.50 -16.67
C GLY A 331 4.70 -1.30 -18.17
N ASN A 332 4.06 -0.24 -18.69
CA ASN A 332 3.96 -0.01 -20.13
C ASN A 332 5.33 0.26 -20.79
N ASN A 333 6.25 0.90 -20.07
CA ASN A 333 7.57 1.19 -20.59
C ASN A 333 8.50 -0.05 -20.57
N ARG A 334 8.14 -1.14 -19.87
CA ARG A 334 8.91 -2.39 -19.75
C ARG A 334 10.33 -2.27 -19.19
N PHE A 335 10.73 -1.10 -18.67
CA PHE A 335 12.03 -0.84 -18.06
C PHE A 335 11.94 -0.52 -16.55
N ILE A 336 10.75 -0.25 -16.03
CA ILE A 336 10.52 0.26 -14.67
C ILE A 336 9.46 -0.60 -14.01
N LYS A 337 9.69 -1.07 -12.78
CA LYS A 337 8.67 -1.83 -12.04
C LYS A 337 7.36 -1.05 -11.97
N PHE A 338 6.26 -1.74 -12.23
CA PHE A 338 4.94 -1.13 -12.25
C PHE A 338 4.61 -0.49 -10.88
N SER A 339 4.07 0.73 -10.89
CA SER A 339 3.57 1.43 -9.70
C SER A 339 2.30 2.21 -10.05
N THR A 340 1.33 2.28 -9.13
CA THR A 340 0.02 2.90 -9.41
C THR A 340 -0.07 4.43 -9.37
N PRO A 341 0.77 5.21 -8.64
CA PRO A 341 0.53 6.64 -8.40
C PRO A 341 0.21 7.47 -9.64
N GLU A 342 1.11 7.48 -10.62
CA GLU A 342 0.97 8.33 -11.81
C GLU A 342 -0.20 7.92 -12.71
N MET A 343 -0.42 6.61 -12.86
CA MET A 343 -1.55 6.08 -13.62
C MET A 343 -2.90 6.41 -12.99
N LEU A 344 -2.94 6.55 -11.66
CA LEU A 344 -4.16 6.91 -10.94
C LEU A 344 -4.44 8.41 -11.07
N LEU A 345 -3.44 9.25 -10.82
CA LEU A 345 -3.59 10.71 -10.83
C LEU A 345 -3.87 11.29 -12.24
N SER A 346 -3.50 10.56 -13.29
CA SER A 346 -3.76 10.97 -14.69
C SER A 346 -5.20 10.72 -15.17
N LYS A 347 -6.04 10.03 -14.38
CA LYS A 347 -7.43 9.74 -14.78
C LYS A 347 -8.34 10.95 -14.53
N LYS A 348 -8.99 11.43 -15.59
CA LYS A 348 -9.84 12.65 -15.57
C LYS A 348 -11.07 12.53 -14.66
N ASN A 349 -11.73 11.37 -14.64
CA ASN A 349 -12.98 11.15 -13.90
C ASN A 349 -12.74 10.57 -12.49
N VAL A 350 -11.51 10.65 -11.98
CA VAL A 350 -11.11 10.09 -10.70
C VAL A 350 -10.60 11.20 -9.80
N SER A 351 -11.31 11.43 -8.69
CA SER A 351 -10.89 12.36 -7.65
C SER A 351 -10.11 11.62 -6.58
N VAL A 352 -8.87 12.03 -6.29
CA VAL A 352 -8.04 11.38 -5.24
C VAL A 352 -7.92 12.32 -4.04
N ILE A 353 -8.08 11.79 -2.83
CA ILE A 353 -7.85 12.53 -1.59
C ILE A 353 -6.82 11.82 -0.71
N PHE A 354 -5.85 12.60 -0.24
CA PHE A 354 -4.77 12.18 0.64
C PHE A 354 -5.13 12.46 2.11
N ASP A 355 -4.34 11.90 3.04
CA ASP A 355 -4.54 12.08 4.49
C ASP A 355 -6.00 11.81 4.93
N CYS A 356 -6.63 10.82 4.30
CA CYS A 356 -8.01 10.47 4.51
C CYS A 356 -8.10 9.03 4.99
N THR A 357 -8.01 8.84 6.30
CA THR A 357 -8.26 7.53 6.91
C THR A 357 -9.75 7.36 7.10
N VAL A 358 -10.32 6.30 6.54
CA VAL A 358 -11.70 5.89 6.83
C VAL A 358 -11.68 5.07 8.12
N GLU A 359 -12.35 5.59 9.14
CA GLU A 359 -12.35 5.02 10.49
C GLU A 359 -13.53 4.06 10.72
N LYS A 360 -14.65 4.32 10.05
CA LYS A 360 -15.87 3.54 10.18
C LYS A 360 -16.81 3.72 8.99
N ILE A 361 -17.48 2.65 8.58
CA ILE A 361 -18.60 2.66 7.64
C ILE A 361 -19.89 2.81 8.45
N LEU A 362 -20.68 3.85 8.13
CA LEU A 362 -22.00 4.07 8.71
C LEU A 362 -23.04 3.40 7.79
N HIS A 363 -24.05 2.76 8.38
CA HIS A 363 -25.04 1.96 7.64
C HIS A 363 -26.44 2.08 8.26
N ASP A 364 -27.48 1.75 7.49
CA ASP A 364 -28.90 1.72 7.90
C ASP A 364 -29.45 0.28 8.02
N GLY A 365 -28.58 -0.64 8.43
CA GLY A 365 -28.81 -2.08 8.30
C GLY A 365 -28.06 -2.59 7.09
N LYS A 366 -28.75 -2.86 5.98
CA LYS A 366 -28.19 -3.55 4.81
C LYS A 366 -27.48 -2.63 3.79
N LYS A 367 -27.51 -1.30 3.96
CA LYS A 367 -26.84 -0.36 3.05
C LYS A 367 -25.87 0.53 3.83
N ALA A 368 -24.65 0.65 3.33
CA ALA A 368 -23.71 1.67 3.77
C ALA A 368 -24.17 3.04 3.26
N THR A 369 -24.26 4.02 4.16
CA THR A 369 -24.85 5.34 3.89
C THR A 369 -23.84 6.48 3.94
N ALA A 370 -22.77 6.34 4.73
CA ALA A 370 -21.71 7.33 4.85
C ALA A 370 -20.41 6.73 5.41
N LEU A 371 -19.30 7.45 5.26
CA LEU A 371 -18.01 7.10 5.83
C LEU A 371 -17.60 8.11 6.89
N GLN A 372 -17.27 7.64 8.10
CA GLN A 372 -16.57 8.45 9.09
C GLN A 372 -15.07 8.48 8.74
N THR A 373 -14.49 9.68 8.69
CA THR A 373 -13.09 9.88 8.28
C THR A 373 -12.29 10.67 9.32
N SER A 374 -10.97 10.53 9.26
CA SER A 374 -10.01 11.29 10.07
C SER A 374 -10.05 12.82 9.85
N GLN A 375 -10.78 13.30 8.84
CA GLN A 375 -10.98 14.73 8.57
C GLN A 375 -12.18 15.32 9.32
N GLY A 376 -12.91 14.50 10.10
CA GLY A 376 -14.00 14.96 10.97
C GLY A 376 -15.31 15.33 10.27
N ILE A 377 -15.34 15.27 8.94
CA ILE A 377 -16.55 15.42 8.12
C ILE A 377 -16.90 14.04 7.56
N PRO A 378 -18.11 13.50 7.84
CA PRO A 378 -18.57 12.29 7.21
C PRO A 378 -18.78 12.50 5.71
N LEU A 379 -18.34 11.53 4.90
CA LEU A 379 -18.58 11.51 3.46
C LEU A 379 -19.87 10.72 3.18
N PRO A 380 -20.96 11.36 2.73
CA PRO A 380 -22.18 10.62 2.35
C PRO A 380 -21.90 9.76 1.11
N LEU A 381 -22.35 8.50 1.14
CA LEU A 381 -22.23 7.58 0.01
C LEU A 381 -23.38 7.74 -0.99
N ASN A 382 -24.55 8.19 -0.54
CA ASN A 382 -25.77 8.23 -1.37
C ASN A 382 -26.03 6.86 -2.03
N ASP A 383 -25.97 6.79 -3.37
CA ASP A 383 -26.11 5.55 -4.14
C ASP A 383 -24.77 4.99 -4.66
N SER A 384 -23.65 5.55 -4.21
CA SER A 384 -22.33 5.06 -4.60
C SER A 384 -22.11 3.62 -4.13
N LYS A 385 -21.41 2.85 -4.96
CA LYS A 385 -20.87 1.53 -4.60
C LYS A 385 -19.54 1.73 -3.88
N LEU A 386 -19.41 1.19 -2.66
CA LEU A 386 -18.20 1.30 -1.84
C LEU A 386 -17.28 0.12 -2.09
N ILE A 387 -16.06 0.37 -2.53
CA ILE A 387 -15.04 -0.64 -2.82
C ILE A 387 -13.92 -0.56 -1.78
N LEU A 388 -13.74 -1.61 -0.99
CA LEU A 388 -12.64 -1.74 -0.06
C LEU A 388 -11.42 -2.33 -0.79
N ALA A 389 -10.60 -1.45 -1.36
CA ALA A 389 -9.38 -1.76 -2.10
C ALA A 389 -8.10 -1.50 -1.28
N MET A 390 -8.18 -1.76 0.02
CA MET A 390 -7.07 -1.66 0.96
C MET A 390 -6.52 -3.06 1.31
N SER A 391 -5.33 -3.13 1.91
CA SER A 391 -4.73 -4.41 2.29
C SER A 391 -5.60 -5.21 3.26
N THR A 392 -5.33 -6.51 3.36
CA THR A 392 -6.06 -7.50 4.13
C THR A 392 -6.38 -7.06 5.57
N LEU A 393 -5.38 -6.79 6.41
CA LEU A 393 -5.62 -6.47 7.82
C LEU A 393 -6.39 -5.14 8.03
N PRO A 394 -6.02 -4.00 7.40
CA PRO A 394 -6.83 -2.78 7.49
C PRO A 394 -8.28 -2.94 7.05
N ALA A 395 -8.54 -3.68 5.96
CA ALA A 395 -9.91 -3.94 5.50
C ALA A 395 -10.71 -4.70 6.57
N THR A 396 -10.09 -5.74 7.15
CA THR A 396 -10.70 -6.53 8.23
C THR A 396 -10.98 -5.69 9.47
N THR A 397 -10.04 -4.83 9.89
CA THR A 397 -10.27 -3.88 11.00
C THR A 397 -11.46 -2.97 10.72
N LEU A 398 -11.56 -2.42 9.50
CA LEU A 398 -12.68 -1.53 9.14
C LEU A 398 -14.02 -2.27 9.17
N VAL A 399 -14.10 -3.48 8.62
CA VAL A 399 -15.32 -4.30 8.60
C VAL A 399 -15.74 -4.67 10.03
N LEU A 400 -14.85 -5.19 10.85
CA LEU A 400 -15.15 -5.59 12.24
C LEU A 400 -15.62 -4.41 13.11
N ASN A 401 -15.09 -3.20 12.89
CA ASN A 401 -15.52 -2.00 13.62
C ASN A 401 -16.83 -1.40 13.09
N SER A 402 -17.19 -1.70 11.83
CA SER A 402 -18.36 -1.12 11.16
C SER A 402 -19.59 -2.01 11.28
N PHE A 403 -19.44 -3.32 11.11
CA PHE A 403 -20.54 -4.28 11.09
C PHE A 403 -20.37 -5.28 12.24
N LYS A 404 -21.19 -5.13 13.28
CA LYS A 404 -21.08 -5.99 14.48
C LYS A 404 -21.73 -7.34 14.22
N ASN A 405 -21.06 -8.43 14.63
CA ASN A 405 -21.58 -9.79 14.48
C ASN A 405 -22.95 -10.02 15.17
N THR A 406 -23.29 -9.24 16.20
CA THR A 406 -24.62 -9.29 16.84
C THR A 406 -25.74 -8.79 15.94
N GLU A 407 -25.42 -7.90 15.00
CA GLU A 407 -26.34 -7.33 14.01
C GLU A 407 -26.25 -8.08 12.67
N PHE A 408 -25.07 -8.63 12.35
CA PHE A 408 -24.78 -9.36 11.12
C PHE A 408 -24.14 -10.73 11.44
N PRO A 409 -24.92 -11.75 11.81
CA PRO A 409 -24.39 -13.07 12.17
C PRO A 409 -23.61 -13.77 11.05
N GLN A 410 -23.93 -13.48 9.79
CA GLN A 410 -23.32 -14.07 8.60
C GLN A 410 -21.84 -13.73 8.45
N ILE A 411 -21.41 -12.59 8.99
CA ILE A 411 -20.00 -12.17 8.96
C ILE A 411 -19.23 -12.56 10.23
N SER A 412 -19.78 -13.46 11.04
CA SER A 412 -19.16 -13.89 12.31
C SER A 412 -17.78 -14.54 12.15
N HIS A 413 -17.46 -14.98 10.94
CA HIS A 413 -16.19 -15.59 10.56
C HIS A 413 -15.13 -14.60 10.06
N VAL A 414 -15.44 -13.30 9.93
CA VAL A 414 -14.44 -12.27 9.61
C VAL A 414 -13.28 -12.32 10.62
N GLY A 415 -12.05 -12.44 10.10
CA GLY A 415 -10.82 -12.54 10.89
C GLY A 415 -10.61 -13.91 11.58
N LYS A 416 -11.50 -14.89 11.41
CA LYS A 416 -11.34 -16.23 11.99
C LYS A 416 -10.44 -17.17 11.19
N ARG A 417 -10.05 -16.74 10.00
CA ARG A 417 -9.06 -17.37 9.13
C ARG A 417 -7.98 -16.34 8.83
N PHE A 418 -6.73 -16.78 8.81
CA PHE A 418 -5.61 -15.96 8.38
C PHE A 418 -4.55 -16.87 7.78
N THR A 419 -4.05 -16.49 6.61
CA THR A 419 -2.86 -17.08 6.00
C THR A 419 -1.92 -15.99 5.52
N ALA A 420 -0.67 -16.36 5.28
CA ALA A 420 0.40 -15.55 4.75
C ALA A 420 1.55 -16.49 4.35
N HIS A 421 2.60 -15.96 3.73
CA HIS A 421 3.77 -16.76 3.38
C HIS A 421 4.89 -16.55 4.39
N PHE A 422 5.45 -17.65 4.88
CA PHE A 422 6.74 -17.64 5.56
C PHE A 422 7.85 -17.82 4.53
N VAL A 423 9.05 -17.31 4.88
CA VAL A 423 10.15 -17.16 3.92
C VAL A 423 11.44 -17.73 4.49
N SER A 424 12.13 -18.54 3.68
CA SER A 424 13.55 -18.83 3.85
C SER A 424 14.35 -18.13 2.76
N SER A 425 15.49 -17.54 3.10
CA SER A 425 16.34 -16.85 2.14
C SER A 425 17.79 -17.22 2.33
N VAL A 426 18.44 -17.56 1.22
CA VAL A 426 19.87 -17.81 1.14
C VAL A 426 20.48 -16.98 0.02
N VAL A 427 21.74 -16.59 0.18
CA VAL A 427 22.55 -16.05 -0.89
C VAL A 427 23.72 -16.99 -1.08
N ALA A 428 23.95 -17.41 -2.32
CA ALA A 428 25.07 -18.24 -2.69
C ALA A 428 25.88 -17.56 -3.79
N ARG A 429 27.13 -17.98 -3.94
CA ARG A 429 27.97 -17.62 -5.08
C ARG A 429 28.61 -18.85 -5.68
N VAL A 430 28.75 -18.82 -6.99
CA VAL A 430 29.33 -19.91 -7.79
C VAL A 430 30.38 -19.36 -8.77
N PRO A 431 31.53 -20.02 -8.93
CA PRO A 431 32.52 -19.63 -9.93
C PRO A 431 31.91 -19.54 -11.33
N ARG A 432 32.17 -18.46 -12.05
CA ARG A 432 31.56 -18.18 -13.36
C ARG A 432 31.76 -19.28 -14.40
N GLN A 433 32.88 -20.00 -14.33
CA GLN A 433 33.20 -21.11 -15.23
C GLN A 433 32.17 -22.24 -15.19
N TYR A 434 31.48 -22.44 -14.07
CA TYR A 434 30.46 -23.49 -13.92
C TYR A 434 29.12 -23.13 -14.54
N LEU A 435 28.91 -21.86 -14.83
CA LEU A 435 27.74 -21.34 -15.51
C LEU A 435 27.98 -21.19 -17.02
N SER A 436 29.04 -21.79 -17.57
CA SER A 436 29.37 -21.71 -19.01
C SER A 436 29.35 -20.27 -19.57
N LEU A 437 29.70 -19.28 -18.75
CA LEU A 437 29.68 -17.87 -19.13
C LEU A 437 30.95 -17.55 -19.92
N ALA A 438 30.80 -16.84 -21.04
CA ALA A 438 31.94 -16.45 -21.88
C ALA A 438 32.90 -15.49 -21.15
N GLU A 439 34.19 -15.53 -21.51
CA GLU A 439 35.20 -14.60 -20.97
C GLU A 439 34.94 -13.14 -21.39
N ASN A 440 34.32 -12.94 -22.56
CA ASN A 440 33.92 -11.63 -23.09
C ASN A 440 32.47 -11.26 -22.74
N ALA A 441 31.95 -11.75 -21.62
CA ALA A 441 30.60 -11.40 -21.17
C ALA A 441 30.49 -9.88 -20.90
N PRO A 442 29.28 -9.31 -20.99
CA PRO A 442 29.02 -7.94 -20.57
C PRO A 442 29.57 -7.61 -19.17
N GLU A 443 29.76 -6.31 -18.91
CA GLU A 443 30.22 -5.82 -17.60
C GLU A 443 29.30 -6.28 -16.46
N VAL A 444 27.99 -6.39 -16.73
CA VAL A 444 26.98 -6.87 -15.79
C VAL A 444 25.82 -7.54 -16.52
N GLU A 445 25.38 -8.68 -15.99
CA GLU A 445 24.16 -9.37 -16.41
C GLU A 445 23.37 -9.83 -15.18
N LEU A 446 22.07 -9.97 -15.35
CA LEU A 446 21.09 -10.36 -14.35
C LEU A 446 20.37 -11.64 -14.77
N GLY A 447 19.85 -12.35 -13.78
CA GLY A 447 19.00 -13.52 -13.99
C GLY A 447 17.83 -13.52 -13.01
N ALA A 448 16.70 -14.04 -13.44
CA ALA A 448 15.54 -14.35 -12.61
C ALA A 448 14.90 -15.67 -13.06
N VAL A 449 14.71 -16.58 -12.11
CA VAL A 449 14.09 -17.90 -12.31
C VAL A 449 13.07 -18.13 -11.20
N TYR A 450 11.92 -18.71 -11.56
CA TYR A 450 10.83 -19.03 -10.66
C TYR A 450 10.61 -20.54 -10.66
N ILE A 451 10.59 -21.18 -9.49
CA ILE A 451 10.39 -22.64 -9.38
C ILE A 451 9.18 -22.90 -8.50
N THR A 452 8.22 -23.67 -9.00
CA THR A 452 7.03 -24.08 -8.22
C THR A 452 7.26 -25.44 -7.58
N GLY A 453 6.66 -25.65 -6.43
CA GLY A 453 6.70 -26.94 -5.76
C GLY A 453 5.48 -27.19 -4.90
N MET A 454 5.15 -28.47 -4.75
CA MET A 454 4.01 -28.92 -3.96
C MET A 454 4.34 -30.25 -3.31
N LYS A 455 3.91 -30.44 -2.06
CA LYS A 455 3.93 -31.74 -1.38
C LYS A 455 2.72 -31.85 -0.46
N ASP A 456 1.97 -32.94 -0.57
CA ASP A 456 0.77 -33.18 0.25
C ASP A 456 -0.23 -32.01 0.23
N LYS A 457 -0.43 -31.40 -0.95
CA LYS A 457 -1.22 -30.16 -1.20
C LYS A 457 -0.67 -28.88 -0.56
N ALA A 458 0.42 -28.94 0.19
CA ALA A 458 1.13 -27.78 0.70
C ALA A 458 2.02 -27.21 -0.40
N GLN A 459 1.87 -25.91 -0.68
CA GLN A 459 2.52 -25.25 -1.81
C GLN A 459 3.70 -24.42 -1.35
N TYR A 460 4.75 -24.37 -2.17
CA TYR A 460 5.87 -23.46 -2.00
C TYR A 460 6.41 -23.04 -3.36
N HIS A 461 7.22 -21.98 -3.39
CA HIS A 461 7.95 -21.59 -4.59
C HIS A 461 9.31 -21.00 -4.23
N LEU A 462 10.21 -20.99 -5.20
CA LEU A 462 11.51 -20.36 -5.10
C LEU A 462 11.61 -19.22 -6.10
N GLN A 463 12.10 -18.09 -5.62
CA GLN A 463 12.48 -16.92 -6.41
C GLN A 463 14.00 -16.84 -6.42
N LEU A 464 14.61 -17.15 -7.55
CA LEU A 464 16.05 -17.02 -7.74
C LEU A 464 16.32 -15.76 -8.53
N SER A 465 17.12 -14.87 -7.96
CA SER A 465 17.65 -13.69 -8.66
C SER A 465 19.16 -13.71 -8.57
N GLY A 466 19.82 -13.51 -9.71
CA GLY A 466 21.27 -13.52 -9.79
C GLY A 466 21.83 -12.26 -10.41
N VAL A 467 23.12 -12.03 -10.15
CA VAL A 467 23.97 -11.08 -10.86
C VAL A 467 25.31 -11.73 -11.17
N THR A 468 25.84 -11.42 -12.35
CA THR A 468 27.23 -11.71 -12.70
C THR A 468 27.84 -10.49 -13.35
N TYR A 469 29.14 -10.28 -13.15
CA TYR A 469 29.85 -9.13 -13.69
C TYR A 469 31.29 -9.49 -14.05
N THR A 470 31.85 -8.81 -15.05
CA THR A 470 33.27 -8.91 -15.43
C THR A 470 33.88 -7.53 -15.50
N GLN A 471 35.15 -7.39 -15.06
CA GLN A 471 35.98 -6.20 -15.32
C GLN A 471 35.37 -4.85 -14.88
N CYS A 472 34.36 -4.86 -14.00
CA CYS A 472 33.70 -3.65 -13.52
C CYS A 472 34.63 -2.86 -12.60
N LYS A 473 34.63 -1.53 -12.73
CA LYS A 473 35.51 -0.63 -11.96
C LYS A 473 34.92 -0.18 -10.61
N ASP A 474 33.62 -0.36 -10.39
CA ASP A 474 32.92 0.15 -9.20
C ASP A 474 31.81 -0.82 -8.75
N SER A 475 31.93 -1.40 -7.56
CA SER A 475 30.88 -2.27 -6.98
C SER A 475 29.58 -1.51 -6.67
N SER A 476 29.64 -0.18 -6.53
CA SER A 476 28.47 0.65 -6.25
C SER A 476 27.53 0.76 -7.44
N SER A 477 28.07 0.77 -8.68
CA SER A 477 27.26 0.76 -9.89
C SER A 477 26.50 -0.56 -10.05
N ILE A 478 27.17 -1.69 -9.80
CA ILE A 478 26.55 -3.03 -9.80
C ILE A 478 25.42 -3.10 -8.77
N HIS A 479 25.67 -2.66 -7.54
CA HIS A 479 24.62 -2.65 -6.51
C HIS A 479 23.44 -1.75 -6.90
N GLY A 480 23.69 -0.62 -7.57
CA GLY A 480 22.65 0.24 -8.13
C GLY A 480 21.77 -0.47 -9.15
N ILE A 481 22.38 -1.23 -10.07
CA ILE A 481 21.66 -2.06 -11.06
C ILE A 481 20.86 -3.16 -10.37
N CYS A 482 21.47 -3.90 -9.43
CA CYS A 482 20.76 -4.91 -8.64
C CYS A 482 19.54 -4.32 -7.93
N LYS A 483 19.69 -3.16 -7.29
CA LYS A 483 18.61 -2.46 -6.59
C LYS A 483 17.48 -2.05 -7.54
N LYS A 484 17.78 -1.69 -8.79
CA LYS A 484 16.78 -1.26 -9.78
C LYS A 484 15.92 -2.42 -10.31
N TYR A 485 16.48 -3.63 -10.40
CA TYR A 485 15.86 -4.76 -11.10
C TYR A 485 15.62 -5.98 -10.19
N SER A 486 15.70 -7.21 -10.72
CA SER A 486 15.30 -8.45 -10.01
C SER A 486 16.26 -8.88 -8.90
N ALA A 487 17.53 -8.47 -8.96
CA ALA A 487 18.58 -8.85 -8.01
C ALA A 487 18.63 -7.98 -6.74
N ASN A 488 17.53 -7.29 -6.42
CA ASN A 488 17.48 -6.32 -5.31
C ASN A 488 17.56 -6.96 -3.91
N SER A 489 17.44 -8.29 -3.83
CA SER A 489 17.62 -9.09 -2.61
C SER A 489 19.08 -9.39 -2.29
N ILE A 490 20.03 -9.13 -3.19
CA ILE A 490 21.46 -9.39 -2.96
C ILE A 490 22.07 -8.24 -2.14
N PRO A 491 22.60 -8.50 -0.93
CA PRO A 491 23.27 -7.50 -0.11
C PRO A 491 24.50 -6.91 -0.83
N ARG A 492 24.81 -5.64 -0.55
CA ARG A 492 25.98 -4.97 -1.17
C ARG A 492 27.28 -5.68 -0.81
N GLU A 493 27.37 -6.19 0.41
CA GLU A 493 28.53 -6.89 0.98
C GLU A 493 28.79 -8.24 0.30
N CYS A 494 27.80 -8.79 -0.41
CA CYS A 494 27.96 -10.00 -1.21
C CYS A 494 28.64 -9.72 -2.57
N LEU A 495 28.80 -8.45 -2.96
CA LEU A 495 29.34 -8.06 -4.26
C LEU A 495 30.83 -7.70 -4.12
N ASP A 496 31.69 -8.58 -4.62
CA ASP A 496 33.14 -8.35 -4.73
C ASP A 496 33.57 -8.42 -6.20
N ILE A 497 33.92 -7.26 -6.76
CA ILE A 497 34.35 -7.11 -8.16
C ILE A 497 35.75 -7.68 -8.44
N THR A 498 36.51 -8.00 -7.39
CA THR A 498 37.86 -8.60 -7.53
C THR A 498 37.80 -10.11 -7.72
N GLN A 499 36.64 -10.73 -7.50
CA GLN A 499 36.46 -12.17 -7.54
C GLN A 499 35.59 -12.60 -8.72
N ASN A 500 35.87 -13.79 -9.28
CA ASN A 500 35.25 -14.28 -10.51
C ASN A 500 34.03 -15.18 -10.23
N PHE A 501 33.02 -14.63 -9.54
CA PHE A 501 31.80 -15.36 -9.14
C PHE A 501 30.54 -14.74 -9.75
N ALA A 502 29.52 -15.57 -9.96
CA ALA A 502 28.13 -15.11 -10.02
C ALA A 502 27.53 -15.23 -8.62
N VAL A 503 26.69 -14.26 -8.23
CA VAL A 503 26.00 -14.24 -6.95
C VAL A 503 24.52 -14.45 -7.20
N VAL A 504 23.91 -15.40 -6.50
CA VAL A 504 22.50 -15.78 -6.65
C VAL A 504 21.84 -15.75 -5.28
N SER A 505 20.80 -14.94 -5.13
CA SER A 505 19.88 -15.02 -4.01
C SER A 505 18.72 -15.96 -4.34
N CYS A 506 18.34 -16.82 -3.40
CA CYS A 506 17.12 -17.60 -3.47
C CYS A 506 16.24 -17.24 -2.27
N SER A 507 15.00 -16.85 -2.54
CA SER A 507 13.94 -16.73 -1.54
C SER A 507 12.90 -17.80 -1.78
N THR A 508 12.69 -18.65 -0.80
CA THR A 508 11.72 -19.75 -0.84
C THR A 508 10.55 -19.37 0.04
N LEU A 509 9.34 -19.39 -0.50
CA LEU A 509 8.12 -18.98 0.20
C LEU A 509 7.15 -20.15 0.24
N GLY A 510 6.49 -20.34 1.39
CA GLY A 510 5.48 -21.37 1.57
C GLY A 510 4.25 -20.80 2.26
N GLU A 511 3.09 -21.39 1.95
CA GLU A 511 1.81 -21.00 2.53
C GLU A 511 1.68 -21.49 3.97
N LEU A 512 1.23 -20.62 4.88
CA LEU A 512 0.69 -21.09 6.15
C LEU A 512 -0.58 -21.92 5.94
N ASP A 513 -0.76 -22.95 6.75
CA ASP A 513 -1.98 -23.73 6.75
C ASP A 513 -3.19 -22.83 7.11
N TYR A 514 -3.97 -22.47 6.09
CA TYR A 514 -5.17 -21.64 6.25
C TYR A 514 -6.25 -22.31 7.12
N LYS A 515 -6.17 -23.63 7.35
CA LYS A 515 -7.08 -24.38 8.23
C LYS A 515 -6.67 -24.29 9.70
N ASN A 516 -5.51 -23.73 9.99
CA ASN A 516 -5.03 -23.53 11.35
C ASN A 516 -5.88 -22.47 12.08
N LYS A 517 -6.89 -22.94 12.81
CA LYS A 517 -7.82 -22.09 13.58
C LYS A 517 -7.16 -21.27 14.69
N SER A 518 -5.89 -21.52 15.00
CA SER A 518 -5.12 -20.71 15.96
C SER A 518 -4.70 -19.36 15.36
N ASN A 519 -4.59 -19.28 14.03
CA ASN A 519 -4.29 -18.05 13.31
C ASN A 519 -5.56 -17.21 13.15
N GLN A 520 -5.62 -16.05 13.80
CA GLN A 520 -6.81 -15.21 13.84
C GLN A 520 -6.45 -13.73 13.89
N PHE A 521 -7.39 -12.90 13.46
CA PHE A 521 -7.35 -11.45 13.60
C PHE A 521 -8.63 -10.99 14.30
N ASN A 522 -8.50 -10.41 15.49
CA ASN A 522 -9.62 -9.99 16.33
C ASN A 522 -9.49 -8.52 16.73
N LEU A 523 -10.59 -7.91 17.16
CA LEU A 523 -10.52 -6.58 17.76
C LEU A 523 -10.16 -6.65 19.25
N ILE A 524 -9.27 -5.76 19.67
CA ILE A 524 -8.99 -5.48 21.08
C ILE A 524 -10.17 -4.71 21.67
N LYS A 525 -10.73 -5.25 22.75
CA LYS A 525 -11.84 -4.59 23.47
C LYS A 525 -11.36 -3.30 24.13
N ASN A 526 -12.24 -2.29 24.18
CA ASN A 526 -12.01 -1.02 24.87
C ASN A 526 -10.83 -0.18 24.35
N CYS A 527 -10.40 -0.37 23.10
CA CYS A 527 -9.46 0.54 22.46
C CYS A 527 -10.16 1.88 22.10
N GLN A 528 -9.45 3.00 22.28
CA GLN A 528 -9.97 4.33 21.93
C GLN A 528 -9.96 4.59 20.42
N SER A 529 -9.00 4.01 19.70
CA SER A 529 -8.85 4.15 18.26
C SER A 529 -9.49 2.96 17.55
N LEU A 530 -10.17 3.23 16.43
CA LEU A 530 -10.84 2.20 15.61
C LEU A 530 -9.96 1.69 14.46
N ILE A 531 -8.81 2.33 14.23
CA ILE A 531 -7.98 2.08 13.05
C ILE A 531 -6.78 1.18 13.33
N ASP A 532 -6.43 1.01 14.61
CA ASP A 532 -5.27 0.24 15.09
C ASP A 532 -5.61 -0.75 16.21
N ASN A 533 -6.91 -0.97 16.46
CA ASN A 533 -7.41 -1.89 17.49
C ASN A 533 -7.50 -3.35 17.04
N GLY A 534 -6.86 -3.72 15.93
CA GLY A 534 -6.71 -5.12 15.53
C GLY A 534 -5.60 -5.80 16.33
N GLU A 535 -5.81 -7.05 16.71
CA GLU A 535 -4.81 -7.94 17.28
C GLU A 535 -4.64 -9.15 16.34
N LEU A 536 -3.42 -9.35 15.87
CA LEU A 536 -3.05 -10.51 15.06
C LEU A 536 -2.44 -11.59 15.95
N LYS A 537 -3.02 -12.80 15.86
CA LYS A 537 -2.52 -14.02 16.48
C LYS A 537 -2.04 -14.98 15.40
N LEU A 538 -0.80 -15.43 15.52
CA LEU A 538 -0.14 -16.40 14.64
C LEU A 538 0.47 -17.50 15.51
N CYS A 539 0.23 -18.76 15.15
CA CYS A 539 0.83 -19.92 15.79
C CYS A 539 1.11 -20.97 14.71
N LEU A 540 2.37 -21.35 14.50
CA LEU A 540 2.71 -22.40 13.54
C LEU A 540 2.23 -23.76 14.05
N ASN A 541 1.63 -24.57 13.18
CA ASN A 541 1.27 -25.95 13.47
C ASN A 541 2.30 -26.94 12.87
N ASP A 542 2.06 -28.24 13.06
CA ASP A 542 2.96 -29.29 12.55
C ASP A 542 3.08 -29.28 11.01
N GLN A 543 2.02 -28.91 10.30
CA GLN A 543 2.03 -28.84 8.83
C GLN A 543 2.89 -27.66 8.36
N ASP A 544 2.76 -26.49 9.01
CA ASP A 544 3.60 -25.32 8.74
C ASP A 544 5.09 -25.65 8.93
N ASN A 545 5.43 -26.29 10.06
CA ASN A 545 6.81 -26.64 10.38
C ASN A 545 7.39 -27.67 9.38
N LYS A 546 6.62 -28.70 9.01
CA LYS A 546 7.02 -29.68 8.00
C LYS A 546 7.25 -29.05 6.63
N LEU A 547 6.38 -28.14 6.21
CA LEU A 547 6.55 -27.42 4.94
C LEU A 547 7.80 -26.54 4.98
N TRP A 548 8.07 -25.85 6.08
CA TRP A 548 9.26 -25.02 6.22
C TRP A 548 10.55 -25.83 6.21
N ASP A 549 10.59 -26.99 6.88
CA ASP A 549 11.72 -27.91 6.83
C ASP A 549 11.95 -28.45 5.40
N LEU A 550 10.87 -28.79 4.68
CA LEU A 550 10.93 -29.18 3.28
C LEU A 550 11.52 -28.05 2.42
N MET A 551 11.02 -26.82 2.59
CA MET A 551 11.50 -25.65 1.85
C MET A 551 12.98 -25.42 2.07
N ASP A 552 13.47 -25.50 3.31
CA ASP A 552 14.89 -25.34 3.62
C ASP A 552 15.71 -26.41 2.87
N SER A 553 15.28 -27.67 2.93
CA SER A 553 15.96 -28.78 2.22
C SER A 553 15.97 -28.59 0.70
N VAL A 554 14.83 -28.23 0.10
CA VAL A 554 14.70 -28.03 -1.34
C VAL A 554 15.54 -26.84 -1.80
N THR A 555 15.59 -25.76 -1.02
CA THR A 555 16.42 -24.58 -1.32
C THR A 555 17.87 -24.96 -1.58
N PHE A 556 18.48 -25.73 -0.68
CA PHE A 556 19.87 -26.15 -0.84
C PHE A 556 20.06 -27.16 -1.98
N LYS A 557 19.10 -28.07 -2.21
CA LYS A 557 19.12 -29.02 -3.35
C LYS A 557 19.00 -28.32 -4.69
N VAL A 558 18.24 -27.23 -4.77
CA VAL A 558 18.13 -26.40 -5.98
C VAL A 558 19.42 -25.62 -6.18
N MET A 559 19.95 -24.98 -5.13
CA MET A 559 21.20 -24.22 -5.23
C MET A 559 22.39 -25.09 -5.64
N SER A 560 22.43 -26.36 -5.23
CA SER A 560 23.50 -27.28 -5.67
C SER A 560 23.48 -27.57 -7.18
N LYS A 561 22.34 -27.38 -7.87
CA LYS A 561 22.24 -27.52 -9.33
C LYS A 561 23.01 -26.44 -10.10
N LEU A 562 23.42 -25.36 -9.44
CA LEU A 562 24.30 -24.34 -10.03
C LEU A 562 25.75 -24.82 -10.18
N SER A 563 26.10 -25.96 -9.57
CA SER A 563 27.42 -26.59 -9.63
C SER A 563 27.38 -27.90 -10.45
N PRO A 564 28.42 -28.23 -11.23
CA PRO A 564 28.47 -29.45 -12.04
C PRO A 564 28.72 -30.73 -11.21
N THR A 565 29.23 -30.60 -9.99
CA THR A 565 29.48 -31.72 -9.08
C THR A 565 28.38 -31.82 -8.04
N GLU A 566 27.87 -33.03 -7.78
CA GLU A 566 26.90 -33.27 -6.70
C GLU A 566 27.45 -32.88 -5.31
N ASN A 567 28.78 -32.92 -5.15
CA ASN A 567 29.48 -32.32 -4.01
C ASN A 567 29.71 -30.84 -4.27
N SER A 568 29.09 -30.00 -3.45
CA SER A 568 28.99 -28.54 -3.58
C SER A 568 30.27 -27.77 -3.25
N ASP A 569 31.46 -28.33 -3.44
CA ASP A 569 32.73 -27.72 -3.04
C ASP A 569 32.99 -26.38 -3.76
N ALA A 570 32.33 -26.18 -4.91
CA ALA A 570 32.36 -24.94 -5.68
C ALA A 570 31.39 -23.85 -5.17
N LEU A 571 30.35 -24.22 -4.43
CA LEU A 571 29.28 -23.32 -4.02
C LEU A 571 29.59 -22.79 -2.62
N GLU A 572 29.49 -21.49 -2.45
CA GLU A 572 29.64 -20.86 -1.15
C GLU A 572 28.39 -20.07 -0.80
N TYR A 573 27.98 -20.16 0.46
CA TYR A 573 26.84 -19.47 1.02
C TYR A 573 27.27 -18.30 1.88
N TRP A 574 26.47 -17.25 1.87
CA TRP A 574 26.66 -16.08 2.70
C TRP A 574 26.16 -16.35 4.13
N HIS A 575 27.07 -16.25 5.10
CA HIS A 575 26.74 -16.28 6.53
C HIS A 575 26.62 -14.86 7.05
N GLU A 576 25.39 -14.40 7.24
CA GLU A 576 25.05 -13.01 7.53
C GLU A 576 25.59 -12.53 8.89
N THR A 577 25.63 -13.42 9.89
CA THR A 577 26.14 -13.08 11.24
C THR A 577 27.61 -12.67 11.20
N ASP A 578 28.41 -13.43 10.45
CA ASP A 578 29.87 -13.26 10.42
C ASP A 578 30.33 -12.46 9.19
N LYS A 579 29.42 -12.17 8.26
CA LYS A 579 29.67 -11.49 6.99
C LYS A 579 30.75 -12.19 6.16
N THR A 580 30.66 -13.52 6.06
CA THR A 580 31.64 -14.37 5.37
C THR A 580 30.99 -15.37 4.41
N TRP A 581 31.73 -15.75 3.38
CA TRP A 581 31.40 -16.84 2.46
C TRP A 581 31.94 -18.16 3.01
N ARG A 582 31.12 -19.22 3.00
CA ARG A 582 31.51 -20.57 3.45
C ARG A 582 30.84 -21.65 2.61
N GLN A 583 31.45 -22.83 2.53
CA GLN A 583 30.87 -23.97 1.82
C GLN A 583 29.72 -24.62 2.59
N ASP A 584 29.71 -24.54 3.92
CA ASP A 584 28.62 -25.06 4.74
C ASP A 584 27.38 -24.17 4.69
N ALA A 585 26.21 -24.81 4.80
CA ALA A 585 24.93 -24.13 4.80
C ALA A 585 24.79 -23.20 6.02
N PRO A 586 24.27 -21.97 5.86
CA PRO A 586 23.95 -21.10 6.99
C PRO A 586 22.93 -21.77 7.91
N PRO A 587 23.04 -21.57 9.23
CA PRO A 587 22.11 -22.16 10.18
C PRO A 587 20.70 -21.63 9.96
N ARG A 588 19.71 -22.42 10.36
CA ARG A 588 18.28 -22.16 10.16
C ARG A 588 17.85 -20.78 10.65
N GLU A 589 18.42 -20.32 11.75
CA GLU A 589 18.12 -19.04 12.39
C GLU A 589 18.56 -17.83 11.55
N GLN A 590 19.47 -18.02 10.60
CA GLN A 590 19.88 -16.99 9.64
C GLN A 590 19.01 -16.99 8.36
N ILE A 591 18.52 -18.16 7.92
CA ILE A 591 17.80 -18.27 6.65
C ILE A 591 16.29 -18.01 6.82
N ARG A 592 15.68 -18.41 7.94
CA ARG A 592 14.25 -18.23 8.20
C ARG A 592 13.92 -16.80 8.59
N LYS A 593 13.07 -16.13 7.82
CA LYS A 593 12.63 -14.76 8.11
C LYS A 593 11.60 -14.74 9.23
N LYS A 594 11.71 -13.73 10.10
CA LYS A 594 10.82 -13.52 11.25
C LYS A 594 9.50 -12.84 10.90
N PHE A 595 9.40 -12.28 9.70
CA PHE A 595 8.22 -11.59 9.20
C PHE A 595 7.60 -12.38 8.05
N LEU A 596 6.29 -12.55 8.12
CA LEU A 596 5.50 -13.10 7.04
C LEU A 596 5.20 -12.03 5.97
N VAL A 597 4.95 -12.46 4.74
CA VAL A 597 4.52 -11.62 3.62
C VAL A 597 3.19 -12.11 3.06
N HIS A 598 2.54 -11.29 2.22
CA HIS A 598 1.32 -11.69 1.48
C HIS A 598 0.16 -12.15 2.39
N ASP A 599 -0.22 -11.30 3.36
CA ASP A 599 -1.36 -11.54 4.24
C ASP A 599 -2.68 -11.72 3.47
N ALA A 600 -3.45 -12.75 3.82
CA ALA A 600 -4.66 -13.15 3.08
C ALA A 600 -5.74 -13.85 3.95
N SER A 601 -6.90 -14.10 3.33
CA SER A 601 -7.99 -14.97 3.80
C SER A 601 -8.81 -14.53 5.01
N THR A 602 -8.68 -13.29 5.47
CA THR A 602 -9.45 -12.79 6.63
C THR A 602 -10.94 -12.57 6.34
N MET A 603 -11.34 -12.51 5.07
CA MET A 603 -12.72 -12.30 4.60
C MET A 603 -12.93 -13.07 3.30
N TRP A 604 -12.65 -14.37 3.32
CA TRP A 604 -12.60 -15.16 2.10
C TRP A 604 -13.94 -15.19 1.35
N ILE A 605 -13.85 -15.28 0.03
CA ILE A 605 -14.97 -15.40 -0.88
C ILE A 605 -15.43 -16.86 -0.95
N GLY A 606 -16.73 -17.09 -0.96
CA GLY A 606 -17.31 -18.43 -1.05
C GLY A 606 -18.57 -18.47 -1.90
N ASP A 607 -18.88 -19.67 -2.41
CA ASP A 607 -20.14 -19.94 -3.08
C ASP A 607 -21.26 -20.23 -2.06
N SER A 608 -22.47 -20.53 -2.55
CA SER A 608 -23.62 -20.83 -1.68
C SER A 608 -23.46 -22.07 -0.80
N THR A 609 -22.47 -22.92 -1.05
CA THR A 609 -22.18 -24.12 -0.24
C THR A 609 -21.23 -23.83 0.92
N ASP A 610 -20.43 -22.76 0.85
CA ASP A 610 -19.58 -22.31 1.95
C ASP A 610 -20.36 -21.37 2.89
N THR A 611 -21.04 -21.95 3.87
CA THR A 611 -21.82 -21.18 4.86
C THR A 611 -20.96 -20.36 5.83
N GLU A 612 -19.63 -20.54 5.85
CA GLU A 612 -18.72 -19.78 6.72
C GLU A 612 -18.11 -18.56 6.00
N ALA A 613 -18.20 -18.47 4.67
CA ALA A 613 -17.59 -17.39 3.88
C ALA A 613 -18.22 -16.02 4.18
N PRO A 614 -17.46 -15.02 4.66
CA PRO A 614 -18.01 -13.69 4.93
C PRO A 614 -18.38 -12.87 3.68
N VAL A 615 -17.89 -13.28 2.51
CA VAL A 615 -18.08 -12.59 1.23
C VAL A 615 -18.62 -13.56 0.19
N ASP A 616 -19.60 -13.13 -0.60
CA ASP A 616 -20.19 -13.94 -1.68
C ASP A 616 -19.49 -13.75 -3.03
N LEU A 617 -19.89 -14.52 -4.05
CA LEU A 617 -19.30 -14.46 -5.41
C LEU A 617 -19.54 -13.14 -6.15
N ASP A 618 -20.45 -12.30 -5.67
CA ASP A 618 -20.65 -10.92 -6.14
C ASP A 618 -19.72 -9.92 -5.43
N TYR A 619 -18.82 -10.42 -4.58
CA TYR A 619 -17.83 -9.70 -3.79
C TYR A 619 -18.45 -8.83 -2.68
N HIS A 620 -19.74 -9.04 -2.36
CA HIS A 620 -20.40 -8.34 -1.28
C HIS A 620 -20.03 -8.94 0.07
N ILE A 621 -19.84 -8.08 1.06
CA ILE A 621 -19.95 -8.54 2.45
C ILE A 621 -21.36 -9.09 2.62
N GLN A 622 -21.49 -10.33 3.11
CA GLN A 622 -22.80 -10.95 3.25
C GLN A 622 -23.77 -10.03 4.01
N CYS A 623 -24.97 -9.84 3.45
CA CYS A 623 -26.04 -8.98 3.94
C CYS A 623 -25.82 -7.45 3.82
N VAL A 624 -24.78 -6.99 3.14
CA VAL A 624 -24.52 -5.56 2.87
C VAL A 624 -24.43 -5.30 1.36
N ASN A 625 -25.43 -4.62 0.81
CA ASN A 625 -25.68 -4.62 -0.63
C ASN A 625 -24.74 -3.75 -1.48
N ASN A 626 -24.10 -2.74 -0.88
CA ASN A 626 -23.30 -1.75 -1.62
C ASN A 626 -21.84 -1.66 -1.13
N VAL A 627 -21.37 -2.66 -0.38
CA VAL A 627 -19.97 -2.73 0.09
C VAL A 627 -19.31 -3.96 -0.51
N TYR A 628 -18.30 -3.70 -1.32
CA TYR A 628 -17.54 -4.70 -2.06
C TYR A 628 -16.12 -4.76 -1.52
N ILE A 629 -15.55 -5.96 -1.48
CA ILE A 629 -14.17 -6.19 -1.05
C ILE A 629 -13.31 -6.53 -2.26
N THR A 630 -12.02 -6.19 -2.23
CA THR A 630 -11.04 -6.73 -3.19
C THR A 630 -9.68 -6.89 -2.51
N GLY A 631 -8.77 -7.66 -3.12
CA GLY A 631 -7.44 -7.96 -2.58
C GLY A 631 -7.35 -9.26 -1.78
N GLY A 632 -6.22 -9.44 -1.09
CA GLY A 632 -5.84 -10.71 -0.45
C GLY A 632 -6.80 -11.22 0.63
N ALA A 633 -7.60 -10.34 1.24
CA ALA A 633 -8.60 -10.74 2.24
C ALA A 633 -9.59 -11.79 1.70
N LEU A 634 -9.89 -11.73 0.40
CA LEU A 634 -10.86 -12.59 -0.27
C LEU A 634 -10.39 -14.01 -0.52
N TRP A 635 -9.11 -14.29 -0.36
CA TRP A 635 -8.54 -15.52 -0.88
C TRP A 635 -9.04 -16.73 -0.08
N PRO A 636 -9.72 -17.72 -0.71
CA PRO A 636 -10.14 -18.95 -0.03
C PRO A 636 -8.95 -19.71 0.55
N THR A 637 -7.89 -19.78 -0.26
CA THR A 637 -6.56 -20.30 0.06
C THR A 637 -5.51 -19.29 -0.40
N GLY A 638 -4.41 -19.18 0.35
CA GLY A 638 -3.31 -18.27 0.09
C GLY A 638 -2.49 -18.65 -1.13
N GLY A 639 -2.30 -19.95 -1.35
CA GLY A 639 -1.27 -20.43 -2.27
C GLY A 639 0.14 -20.09 -1.81
N SER A 640 1.15 -20.40 -2.62
CA SER A 640 2.52 -19.90 -2.38
C SER A 640 2.88 -18.69 -3.23
N TRP A 641 2.24 -18.51 -4.39
CA TRP A 641 2.64 -17.55 -5.43
C TRP A 641 2.52 -16.07 -5.03
N ASN A 642 3.28 -15.19 -5.71
CA ASN A 642 3.19 -13.76 -5.43
C ASN A 642 1.82 -13.19 -5.83
N PRO A 643 1.22 -12.31 -5.01
CA PRO A 643 -0.22 -12.10 -5.09
C PRO A 643 -0.70 -11.09 -6.12
N VAL A 644 0.20 -10.29 -6.69
CA VAL A 644 -0.18 -9.06 -7.41
C VAL A 644 -0.99 -9.34 -8.67
N LEU A 645 -0.60 -10.34 -9.48
CA LEU A 645 -1.35 -10.71 -10.68
C LEU A 645 -2.79 -11.12 -10.32
N THR A 646 -2.94 -11.99 -9.32
CA THR A 646 -4.25 -12.50 -8.88
C THR A 646 -5.15 -11.41 -8.27
N ILE A 647 -4.63 -10.53 -7.41
CA ILE A 647 -5.46 -9.44 -6.86
C ILE A 647 -5.90 -8.44 -7.94
N VAL A 648 -5.07 -8.20 -8.96
CA VAL A 648 -5.42 -7.36 -10.11
C VAL A 648 -6.50 -8.03 -10.96
N ALA A 649 -6.34 -9.32 -11.28
CA ALA A 649 -7.32 -10.10 -12.01
C ALA A 649 -8.69 -10.11 -11.30
N MET A 650 -8.71 -10.36 -9.98
CA MET A 650 -9.94 -10.30 -9.18
C MET A 650 -10.55 -8.90 -9.13
N ALA A 651 -9.75 -7.83 -9.06
CA ALA A 651 -10.26 -6.46 -9.08
C ALA A 651 -10.90 -6.08 -10.43
N MET A 652 -10.37 -6.59 -11.54
CA MET A 652 -10.99 -6.46 -12.86
C MET A 652 -12.27 -7.29 -12.99
N HIS A 653 -12.25 -8.52 -12.47
CA HIS A 653 -13.44 -9.35 -12.38
C HIS A 653 -14.55 -8.66 -11.61
N LEU A 654 -14.24 -8.07 -10.45
CA LEU A 654 -15.18 -7.28 -9.66
C LEU A 654 -15.82 -6.14 -10.48
N ALA A 655 -15.03 -5.37 -11.21
CA ALA A 655 -15.55 -4.28 -12.04
C ALA A 655 -16.55 -4.79 -13.10
N ASP A 656 -16.24 -5.90 -13.75
CA ASP A 656 -17.12 -6.53 -14.74
C ASP A 656 -18.38 -7.12 -14.11
N SER A 657 -18.27 -7.77 -12.94
CA SER A 657 -19.42 -8.30 -12.20
C SER A 657 -20.39 -7.18 -11.82
N ILE A 658 -19.88 -6.07 -11.27
CA ILE A 658 -20.71 -4.92 -10.92
C ILE A 658 -21.42 -4.34 -12.15
N TYR A 659 -20.71 -4.24 -13.28
CA TYR A 659 -21.26 -3.70 -14.51
C TYR A 659 -22.36 -4.60 -15.10
N LYS A 660 -22.15 -5.92 -15.09
CA LYS A 660 -23.13 -6.92 -15.56
C LYS A 660 -24.38 -6.93 -14.68
N ASN A 661 -24.21 -6.96 -13.35
CA ASN A 661 -25.32 -7.01 -12.40
C ASN A 661 -26.18 -5.74 -12.41
N ALA A 662 -25.64 -4.60 -12.84
CA ALA A 662 -26.42 -3.37 -13.00
C ALA A 662 -27.35 -3.38 -14.24
N ARG A 663 -27.20 -4.35 -15.14
CA ARG A 663 -27.93 -4.45 -16.42
C ARG A 663 -28.86 -5.65 -16.52
N CYS A 664 -28.77 -6.57 -15.57
CA CYS A 664 -29.74 -7.64 -15.36
C CYS A 664 -30.84 -7.13 -14.41
#